data_AF-A0A0F8UPI4-F1
#
_entry.id   AF-A0A0F8UPI4-F1
#
_cell.length_a   1.000
_cell.length_b   1.000
_cell.length_c   1.000
_cell.angle_alpha   90.00
_cell.angle_beta   90.00
_cell.angle_gamma   90.00
#
_symmetry.space_group_name_H-M   'P 1'
#
loop_
_entity.id
_entity.type
_entity.pdbx_description
1 polymer ?
#
loop_
_entity_poly.entity_id
_entity_poly.type
_entity_poly.pdbx_seq_one_letter_code
_entity_poly.pdbx_strand_id
1 'polypeptide(L)'
;MSPPITTYQIPNELKNSLEYVGPKDTRSARETLQSLCQYRPVTSEKNIWAYWHAGVEAMPAWCRRNVVDWHRICGPSWTIRVLDTVPDSPNHALKYIPPDMLPDTFIQGTMDGPYVGPHSADFLRGACLTLFGGVFMDVGIILTRSIDRICWSQLEDPGTPFQISVPWMYGTVMANHFVASRKADPFIKRWHELFMHLWRNRTNYQGMLENPLVSFVLQQDFSQSIERGFAWEFDVEPRTVFEYITQVVAWQRLCLLEDAGDGFSEDAFNLLATRVDADPESEEYKRAYQVVWHFLSQCSMQKITHGKNLTKAPALGLLWDLKENEGKDIEPGTFAELLRYGTTHFRQTRSEINYVKVEKPDNTMRTWEDATADSDQPPSNVTRISRALSRTAIVEEDGQTREIPQIVYYQKGVGTGIGDKYFGGVTGIGLSANVRAAYGFLAENYNEGDKIYFFGFSRGAYTARAIAGIVCQLGLLTPRGMDNFTNVYNDFYSRKVDEYSPEKRRQLGFRDPLPRFTVEIVGVWDTVGFHKSWLGRFLGEKLEFHNTILSREVKYAFHALALDENRTAYQPTLWHSPDNAEGQELLQVWFSGVHTDIGGGGNDPRLSNIALAWMVAQCTKYNQLSFDVEGYLFDIPPATLETDATPLWATALGKTPTGGFTQTLESVLGGTSKRTPLAYKQPGSTPRPTYEMIHVSIKDRGLSSAISGTVSWPCGVVGAQKKSGEWSLVDGKELVETVPLEGEVFMKGRIRKVHVNKVD
;
A
#
# COMPACT_ATOMS: atom_id res chain seq x y z
N MET A 1 48.35 25.94 -13.70
CA MET A 1 48.37 26.24 -12.26
C MET A 1 47.22 25.47 -11.64
N SER A 2 47.48 24.54 -10.73
CA SER A 2 46.40 23.89 -9.97
C SER A 2 45.69 24.97 -9.14
N PRO A 3 44.35 25.03 -9.15
CA PRO A 3 43.65 25.96 -8.27
C PRO A 3 44.05 25.69 -6.81
N PRO A 4 44.07 26.71 -5.94
CA PRO A 4 44.39 26.52 -4.53
C PRO A 4 43.44 25.48 -3.93
N ILE A 5 43.96 24.53 -3.15
CA ILE A 5 43.12 23.61 -2.38
C ILE A 5 42.41 24.46 -1.33
N THR A 6 41.17 24.84 -1.61
CA THR A 6 40.30 25.47 -0.61
C THR A 6 40.08 24.44 0.50
N THR A 7 40.69 24.66 1.65
CA THR A 7 40.44 23.85 2.84
C THR A 7 39.13 24.33 3.46
N TYR A 8 38.08 23.52 3.33
CA TYR A 8 36.81 23.77 3.98
C TYR A 8 36.90 23.33 5.44
N GLN A 9 36.51 24.23 6.36
CA GLN A 9 36.38 23.85 7.77
C GLN A 9 35.01 23.24 8.03
N ILE A 10 34.97 22.19 8.85
CA ILE A 10 33.72 21.59 9.33
C ILE A 10 33.02 22.62 10.24
N PRO A 11 31.77 23.01 9.95
CA PRO A 11 30.99 23.90 10.81
C PRO A 11 30.95 23.40 12.25
N ASN A 12 30.96 24.31 13.22
CA ASN A 12 31.05 23.93 14.64
C ASN A 12 29.92 23.00 15.08
N GLU A 13 28.71 23.25 14.57
CA GLU A 13 27.52 22.43 14.81
C GLU A 13 27.64 20.99 14.27
N LEU A 14 28.55 20.73 13.33
CA LEU A 14 28.78 19.41 12.74
C LEU A 14 30.05 18.71 13.27
N LYS A 15 30.84 19.34 14.14
CA LYS A 15 32.10 18.74 14.65
C LYS A 15 31.92 17.47 15.47
N ASN A 16 30.73 17.24 16.02
CA ASN A 16 30.39 15.99 16.71
C ASN A 16 29.94 14.88 15.74
N SER A 17 29.61 15.24 14.50
CA SER A 17 29.09 14.30 13.48
C SER A 17 30.10 14.01 12.37
N LEU A 18 31.07 14.90 12.16
CA LEU A 18 32.09 14.82 11.12
C LEU A 18 33.47 15.11 11.69
N GLU A 19 34.43 14.28 11.31
CA GLU A 19 35.85 14.50 11.56
C GLU A 19 36.60 14.68 10.24
N TYR A 20 37.66 15.49 10.24
CA TYR A 20 38.51 15.61 9.07
C TYR A 20 39.38 14.37 8.92
N VAL A 21 39.29 13.70 7.77
CA VAL A 21 40.13 12.56 7.41
C VAL A 21 40.80 12.85 6.07
N GLY A 22 42.13 12.72 6.02
CA GLY A 22 42.89 12.85 4.78
C GLY A 22 42.66 11.67 3.81
N PRO A 23 42.93 11.85 2.51
CA PRO A 23 42.79 10.76 1.55
C PRO A 23 43.81 9.64 1.81
N LYS A 24 43.36 8.38 1.75
CA LYS A 24 44.23 7.19 1.89
C LYS A 24 45.12 6.95 0.67
N ASP A 25 44.76 7.51 -0.48
CA ASP A 25 45.56 7.50 -1.70
C ASP A 25 45.79 8.96 -2.15
N THR A 26 47.06 9.35 -2.21
CA THR A 26 47.48 10.74 -2.49
C THR A 26 47.87 10.96 -3.95
N ARG A 27 47.73 9.95 -4.82
CA ARG A 27 48.00 10.09 -6.25
C ARG A 27 47.11 11.17 -6.86
N SER A 28 47.62 11.85 -7.87
CA SER A 28 46.82 12.79 -8.65
C SER A 28 45.66 12.04 -9.35
N ALA A 29 44.61 12.78 -9.69
CA ALA A 29 43.50 12.21 -10.46
C ALA A 29 43.97 11.62 -11.79
N ARG A 30 44.99 12.22 -12.42
CA ARG A 30 45.58 11.74 -13.68
C ARG A 30 46.28 10.39 -13.49
N GLU A 31 47.14 10.28 -12.47
CA GLU A 31 47.84 9.01 -12.17
C GLU A 31 46.86 7.90 -11.80
N THR A 32 45.81 8.23 -11.04
CA THR A 32 44.76 7.29 -10.66
C THR A 32 44.03 6.76 -11.89
N LEU A 33 43.54 7.65 -12.76
CA LEU A 33 42.86 7.27 -14.00
C LEU A 33 43.78 6.46 -14.93
N GLN A 34 45.05 6.84 -15.06
CA GLN A 34 46.01 6.09 -15.87
C GLN A 34 46.23 4.67 -15.33
N SER A 35 46.25 4.50 -14.00
CA SER A 35 46.36 3.17 -13.39
C SER A 35 45.13 2.30 -13.60
N LEU A 36 43.95 2.90 -13.75
CA LEU A 36 42.72 2.18 -14.06
C LEU A 36 42.71 1.65 -15.49
N CYS A 37 43.47 2.24 -16.42
CA CYS A 37 43.59 1.76 -17.81
C CYS A 37 44.58 0.59 -17.98
N GLN A 38 45.08 0.00 -16.89
CA GLN A 38 46.04 -1.10 -16.92
C GLN A 38 45.43 -2.40 -16.39
N TYR A 39 45.74 -3.52 -17.04
CA TYR A 39 45.36 -4.84 -16.54
C TYR A 39 46.11 -5.13 -15.22
N ARG A 40 45.39 -5.69 -14.24
CA ARG A 40 46.00 -6.16 -12.99
C ARG A 40 45.46 -7.56 -12.67
N PRO A 41 46.28 -8.56 -12.32
CA PRO A 41 45.77 -9.85 -11.87
C PRO A 41 44.94 -9.69 -10.59
N VAL A 42 43.99 -10.59 -10.36
CA VAL A 42 43.17 -10.62 -9.13
C VAL A 42 43.93 -11.43 -8.07
N THR A 43 44.34 -10.79 -6.98
CA THR A 43 45.19 -11.40 -5.94
C THR A 43 44.54 -11.46 -4.55
N SER A 44 43.37 -10.86 -4.38
CA SER A 44 42.59 -10.86 -3.14
C SER A 44 41.11 -10.70 -3.46
N GLU A 45 40.23 -10.84 -2.45
CA GLU A 45 38.78 -10.58 -2.60
C GLU A 45 38.42 -9.08 -2.46
N LYS A 46 39.35 -8.21 -2.02
CA LYS A 46 39.11 -6.75 -1.91
C LYS A 46 39.20 -6.07 -3.28
N ASN A 47 38.23 -6.37 -4.15
CA ASN A 47 38.05 -5.75 -5.46
C ASN A 47 36.80 -4.87 -5.47
N ILE A 48 36.90 -3.71 -6.11
CA ILE A 48 35.76 -2.88 -6.49
C ILE A 48 35.61 -3.01 -8.00
N TRP A 49 34.59 -3.74 -8.43
CA TRP A 49 34.24 -3.95 -9.82
C TRP A 49 33.22 -2.90 -10.27
N ALA A 50 33.41 -2.36 -11.46
CA ALA A 50 32.49 -1.47 -12.13
C ALA A 50 32.54 -1.71 -13.64
N TYR A 51 31.62 -1.11 -14.38
CA TYR A 51 31.55 -1.27 -15.83
C TYR A 51 31.30 0.05 -16.55
N TRP A 52 31.99 0.25 -17.67
CA TRP A 52 31.66 1.27 -18.65
C TRP A 52 31.99 0.77 -20.05
N HIS A 53 30.96 0.53 -20.87
CA HIS A 53 31.08 -0.11 -22.20
C HIS A 53 32.19 0.48 -23.09
N ALA A 54 32.40 1.79 -23.06
CA ALA A 54 33.38 2.50 -23.89
C ALA A 54 34.75 2.72 -23.22
N GLY A 55 35.01 2.11 -22.05
CA GLY A 55 36.26 2.25 -21.31
C GLY A 55 36.36 3.51 -20.44
N VAL A 56 37.37 3.52 -19.56
CA VAL A 56 37.57 4.55 -18.51
C VAL A 56 37.67 5.97 -19.09
N GLU A 57 38.33 6.14 -20.23
CA GLU A 57 38.57 7.48 -20.81
C GLU A 57 37.30 8.12 -21.40
N ALA A 58 36.39 7.29 -21.94
CA ALA A 58 35.11 7.73 -22.51
C ALA A 58 34.02 7.94 -21.45
N MET A 59 34.24 7.47 -20.21
CA MET A 59 33.31 7.63 -19.10
C MET A 59 33.09 9.10 -18.74
N PRO A 60 31.86 9.59 -18.45
CA PRO A 60 31.60 10.97 -18.08
C PRO A 60 32.55 11.51 -17.01
N ALA A 61 32.97 12.76 -17.16
CA ALA A 61 34.01 13.34 -16.31
C ALA A 61 33.66 13.33 -14.81
N TRP A 62 32.38 13.39 -14.46
CA TRP A 62 31.91 13.30 -13.08
C TRP A 62 31.98 11.87 -12.52
N CYS A 63 31.61 10.84 -13.31
CA CYS A 63 31.83 9.44 -12.93
C CYS A 63 33.32 9.13 -12.76
N ARG A 64 34.20 9.67 -13.64
CA ARG A 64 35.66 9.54 -13.45
C ARG A 64 36.13 10.13 -12.12
N ARG A 65 35.54 11.24 -11.67
CA ARG A 65 35.84 11.80 -10.34
C ARG A 65 35.36 10.89 -9.21
N ASN A 66 34.16 10.30 -9.33
CA ASN A 66 33.66 9.33 -8.35
C ASN A 66 34.65 8.16 -8.18
N VAL A 67 35.09 7.54 -9.28
CA VAL A 67 36.03 6.39 -9.23
C VAL A 67 37.39 6.80 -8.66
N VAL A 68 37.87 8.01 -8.95
CA VAL A 68 39.08 8.57 -8.31
C VAL A 68 38.86 8.77 -6.79
N ASP A 69 37.67 9.22 -6.38
CA ASP A 69 37.34 9.37 -4.96
C ASP A 69 37.23 8.03 -4.24
N TRP A 70 36.79 6.96 -4.91
CA TRP A 70 36.83 5.61 -4.36
C TRP A 70 38.26 5.20 -3.98
N HIS A 71 39.25 5.50 -4.85
CA HIS A 71 40.67 5.27 -4.54
C HIS A 71 41.11 6.05 -3.29
N ARG A 72 40.70 7.31 -3.17
CA ARG A 72 41.04 8.17 -2.02
C ARG A 72 40.44 7.67 -0.71
N ILE A 73 39.23 7.10 -0.75
CA ILE A 73 38.49 6.68 0.44
C ILE A 73 38.87 5.27 0.87
N CYS A 74 38.98 4.33 -0.08
CA CYS A 74 39.26 2.93 0.21
C CYS A 74 40.76 2.68 0.36
N GLY A 75 41.60 3.46 -0.32
CA GLY A 75 43.05 3.32 -0.27
C GLY A 75 43.57 2.10 -1.05
N PRO A 76 44.88 1.81 -0.93
CA PRO A 76 45.55 0.79 -1.73
C PRO A 76 45.19 -0.66 -1.35
N SER A 77 44.48 -0.88 -0.23
CA SER A 77 43.99 -2.22 0.15
C SER A 77 42.85 -2.73 -0.74
N TRP A 78 42.22 -1.83 -1.52
CA TRP A 78 41.19 -2.16 -2.49
C TRP A 78 41.72 -1.97 -3.91
N THR A 79 41.48 -2.96 -4.78
CA THR A 79 41.77 -2.84 -6.20
C THR A 79 40.52 -2.46 -6.96
N ILE A 80 40.49 -1.27 -7.55
CA ILE A 80 39.37 -0.79 -8.37
C ILE A 80 39.58 -1.21 -9.83
N ARG A 81 38.52 -1.72 -10.46
CA ARG A 81 38.51 -2.29 -11.81
C ARG A 81 37.28 -1.79 -12.54
N VAL A 82 37.48 -1.09 -13.64
CA VAL A 82 36.38 -0.65 -14.53
C VAL A 82 36.48 -1.48 -15.79
N LEU A 83 35.62 -2.50 -15.89
CA LEU A 83 35.53 -3.39 -17.04
C LEU A 83 34.86 -2.69 -18.23
N ASP A 84 35.16 -3.15 -19.44
CA ASP A 84 34.60 -2.62 -20.68
C ASP A 84 34.42 -3.72 -21.75
N THR A 85 33.90 -3.32 -22.90
CA THR A 85 33.79 -4.16 -24.12
C THR A 85 34.60 -3.57 -25.27
N VAL A 86 35.61 -2.75 -24.96
CA VAL A 86 36.45 -2.12 -25.99
C VAL A 86 37.44 -3.15 -26.52
N PRO A 87 37.48 -3.43 -27.83
CA PRO A 87 38.44 -4.38 -28.40
C PRO A 87 39.87 -4.10 -27.93
N ASP A 88 40.59 -5.17 -27.58
CA ASP A 88 41.97 -5.16 -27.07
C ASP A 88 42.20 -4.41 -25.74
N SER A 89 41.16 -3.82 -25.13
CA SER A 89 41.29 -3.12 -23.85
C SER A 89 41.95 -4.00 -22.79
N PRO A 90 42.90 -3.48 -22.00
CA PRO A 90 43.42 -4.17 -20.82
C PRO A 90 42.32 -4.58 -19.82
N ASN A 91 41.18 -3.90 -19.84
CA ASN A 91 40.04 -4.18 -18.97
C ASN A 91 38.84 -4.81 -19.67
N HIS A 92 39.03 -5.32 -20.89
CA HIS A 92 37.97 -6.04 -21.59
C HIS A 92 37.41 -7.15 -20.68
N ALA A 93 36.08 -7.22 -20.52
CA ALA A 93 35.42 -8.10 -19.56
C ALA A 93 35.86 -9.57 -19.66
N LEU A 94 36.03 -10.08 -20.90
CA LEU A 94 36.47 -11.44 -21.18
C LEU A 94 37.92 -11.77 -20.77
N LYS A 95 38.72 -10.79 -20.33
CA LYS A 95 40.03 -11.05 -19.69
C LYS A 95 39.92 -11.52 -18.25
N TYR A 96 38.76 -11.28 -17.62
CA TYR A 96 38.50 -11.63 -16.22
C TYR A 96 37.42 -12.72 -16.11
N ILE A 97 36.39 -12.66 -16.95
CA ILE A 97 35.23 -13.56 -16.88
C ILE A 97 35.28 -14.56 -18.04
N PRO A 98 35.21 -15.88 -17.75
CA PRO A 98 35.07 -16.90 -18.77
C PRO A 98 33.84 -16.69 -19.66
N PRO A 99 33.93 -16.89 -20.99
CA PRO A 99 32.81 -16.65 -21.89
C PRO A 99 31.54 -17.46 -21.55
N ASP A 100 31.67 -18.68 -21.03
CA ASP A 100 30.54 -19.56 -20.67
C ASP A 100 29.71 -19.06 -19.48
N MET A 101 30.19 -18.06 -18.75
CA MET A 101 29.42 -17.38 -17.70
C MET A 101 28.58 -16.20 -18.21
N LEU A 102 28.66 -15.86 -19.50
CA LEU A 102 28.01 -14.69 -20.09
C LEU A 102 27.10 -15.13 -21.25
N PRO A 103 26.06 -14.35 -21.60
CA PRO A 103 25.18 -14.73 -22.70
C PRO A 103 25.88 -14.51 -24.04
N ASP A 104 25.57 -15.35 -25.03
CA ASP A 104 26.12 -15.25 -26.40
C ASP A 104 25.98 -13.84 -26.98
N THR A 105 24.88 -13.15 -26.66
CA THR A 105 24.63 -11.79 -27.16
C THR A 105 25.65 -10.77 -26.65
N PHE A 106 26.17 -10.94 -25.42
CA PHE A 106 27.23 -10.10 -24.89
C PHE A 106 28.57 -10.44 -25.55
N ILE A 107 28.88 -11.73 -25.67
CA ILE A 107 30.16 -12.21 -26.25
C ILE A 107 30.29 -11.77 -27.71
N GLN A 108 29.20 -11.90 -28.48
CA GLN A 108 29.17 -11.58 -29.90
C GLN A 108 28.87 -10.09 -30.17
N GLY A 109 28.54 -9.31 -29.15
CA GLY A 109 28.19 -7.90 -29.29
C GLY A 109 26.90 -7.67 -30.10
N THR A 110 25.93 -8.58 -29.98
CA THR A 110 24.67 -8.55 -30.75
C THR A 110 23.49 -7.99 -29.97
N MET A 111 23.72 -7.48 -28.75
CA MET A 111 22.66 -6.87 -27.95
C MET A 111 22.10 -5.63 -28.63
N ASP A 112 20.80 -5.39 -28.48
CA ASP A 112 20.11 -4.23 -29.05
C ASP A 112 19.25 -3.48 -28.01
N GLY A 113 18.72 -2.32 -28.42
CA GLY A 113 17.88 -1.46 -27.60
C GLY A 113 18.64 -0.40 -26.77
N PRO A 114 17.91 0.42 -26.00
CA PRO A 114 18.47 1.59 -25.32
C PRO A 114 19.27 1.25 -24.05
N TYR A 115 19.20 0.01 -23.56
CA TYR A 115 19.72 -0.38 -22.24
C TYR A 115 20.86 -1.40 -22.29
N VAL A 116 21.54 -1.51 -23.44
CA VAL A 116 22.69 -2.43 -23.63
C VAL A 116 23.76 -2.23 -22.56
N GLY A 117 24.11 -0.97 -22.24
CA GLY A 117 25.10 -0.64 -21.22
C GLY A 117 24.74 -1.15 -19.82
N PRO A 118 23.57 -0.77 -19.26
CA PRO A 118 23.08 -1.29 -17.98
C PRO A 118 23.00 -2.82 -17.92
N HIS A 119 22.40 -3.48 -18.92
CA HIS A 119 22.28 -4.95 -18.91
C HIS A 119 23.63 -5.66 -19.06
N SER A 120 24.57 -5.06 -19.78
CA SER A 120 25.96 -5.54 -19.79
C SER A 120 26.57 -5.51 -18.39
N ALA A 121 26.37 -4.44 -17.62
CA ALA A 121 26.84 -4.37 -16.24
C ALA A 121 26.19 -5.46 -15.37
N ASP A 122 24.90 -5.71 -15.57
CA ASP A 122 24.17 -6.78 -14.87
C ASP A 122 24.81 -8.15 -15.12
N PHE A 123 25.20 -8.49 -16.34
CA PHE A 123 25.89 -9.76 -16.63
C PHE A 123 27.21 -9.91 -15.88
N LEU A 124 27.99 -8.83 -15.80
CA LEU A 124 29.30 -8.87 -15.17
C LEU A 124 29.22 -8.89 -13.64
N ARG A 125 28.13 -8.36 -13.07
CA ARG A 125 27.94 -8.26 -11.61
C ARG A 125 27.96 -9.60 -10.90
N GLY A 126 27.07 -10.50 -11.30
CA GLY A 126 27.00 -11.84 -10.72
C GLY A 126 28.27 -12.65 -10.98
N ALA A 127 28.83 -12.56 -12.20
CA ALA A 127 30.04 -13.27 -12.58
C ALA A 127 31.29 -12.83 -11.78
N CYS A 128 31.54 -11.52 -11.66
CA CYS A 128 32.68 -10.99 -10.90
C CYS A 128 32.62 -11.43 -9.44
N LEU A 129 31.46 -11.30 -8.81
CA LEU A 129 31.27 -11.64 -7.40
C LEU A 129 31.39 -13.14 -7.16
N THR A 130 30.82 -13.96 -8.05
CA THR A 130 30.96 -15.43 -7.98
C THR A 130 32.42 -15.87 -8.05
N LEU A 131 33.19 -15.34 -9.01
CA LEU A 131 34.57 -15.75 -9.25
C LEU A 131 35.55 -15.19 -8.22
N PHE A 132 35.38 -13.94 -7.83
CA PHE A 132 36.43 -13.16 -7.17
C PHE A 132 36.00 -12.52 -5.85
N GLY A 133 34.71 -12.50 -5.54
CA GLY A 133 34.17 -11.75 -4.41
C GLY A 133 34.41 -10.25 -4.55
N GLY A 134 34.26 -9.54 -3.44
CA GLY A 134 34.44 -8.09 -3.36
C GLY A 134 33.12 -7.37 -3.50
N VAL A 135 33.16 -6.20 -4.14
CA VAL A 135 32.00 -5.35 -4.36
C VAL A 135 31.88 -5.04 -5.84
N PHE A 136 30.68 -5.17 -6.40
CA PHE A 136 30.34 -4.59 -7.68
C PHE A 136 29.48 -3.35 -7.45
N MET A 137 29.87 -2.22 -8.03
CA MET A 137 29.18 -0.96 -7.83
C MET A 137 29.17 -0.09 -9.09
N ASP A 138 28.07 0.63 -9.33
CA ASP A 138 27.93 1.48 -10.50
C ASP A 138 28.80 2.75 -10.41
N VAL A 139 29.39 3.18 -11.53
CA VAL A 139 30.31 4.33 -11.60
C VAL A 139 29.66 5.68 -11.22
N GLY A 140 28.34 5.73 -11.18
CA GLY A 140 27.57 6.88 -10.73
C GLY A 140 27.58 7.10 -9.21
N ILE A 141 28.09 6.14 -8.42
CA ILE A 141 28.04 6.22 -6.96
C ILE A 141 29.08 7.18 -6.40
N ILE A 142 28.60 8.16 -5.64
CA ILE A 142 29.44 9.00 -4.77
C ILE A 142 29.62 8.25 -3.45
N LEU A 143 30.85 7.81 -3.19
CA LEU A 143 31.18 7.09 -1.97
C LEU A 143 31.48 8.11 -0.85
N THR A 144 30.82 7.97 0.30
CA THR A 144 31.04 8.85 1.47
C THR A 144 31.72 8.15 2.64
N ARG A 145 31.85 6.81 2.58
CA ARG A 145 32.50 5.96 3.59
C ARG A 145 33.28 4.83 2.92
N SER A 146 34.36 4.36 3.52
CA SER A 146 35.10 3.22 2.96
C SER A 146 34.27 1.95 2.99
N ILE A 147 34.46 1.09 1.98
CA ILE A 147 33.74 -0.19 1.84
C ILE A 147 33.89 -1.07 3.08
N ASP A 148 35.07 -1.08 3.71
CA ASP A 148 35.32 -1.76 4.98
C ASP A 148 34.34 -1.35 6.09
N ARG A 149 34.00 -0.04 6.16
CA ARG A 149 33.06 0.51 7.15
C ARG A 149 31.60 0.38 6.74
N ILE A 150 31.32 0.20 5.45
CA ILE A 150 29.96 -0.02 4.96
C ILE A 150 29.54 -1.46 5.24
N CYS A 151 30.35 -2.44 4.84
CA CYS A 151 29.97 -3.85 4.98
C CYS A 151 31.15 -4.82 5.07
N TRP A 152 32.29 -4.53 4.46
CA TRP A 152 33.28 -5.58 4.21
C TRP A 152 33.92 -6.14 5.49
N SER A 153 34.11 -5.31 6.53
CA SER A 153 34.64 -5.81 7.81
C SER A 153 33.75 -6.86 8.46
N GLN A 154 32.43 -6.81 8.22
CA GLN A 154 31.50 -7.84 8.69
C GLN A 154 31.55 -9.07 7.78
N LEU A 155 31.50 -8.87 6.46
CA LEU A 155 31.54 -9.96 5.49
C LEU A 155 32.82 -10.81 5.56
N GLU A 156 33.96 -10.20 5.91
CA GLU A 156 35.23 -10.93 6.05
C GLU A 156 35.45 -11.56 7.42
N ASP A 157 34.62 -11.22 8.41
CA ASP A 157 34.70 -11.77 9.76
C ASP A 157 33.92 -13.10 9.84
N PRO A 158 34.61 -14.24 10.05
CA PRO A 158 33.98 -15.55 10.14
C PRO A 158 33.08 -15.71 11.39
N GLY A 159 33.18 -14.79 12.36
CA GLY A 159 32.30 -14.75 13.53
C GLY A 159 30.93 -14.14 13.25
N THR A 160 30.70 -13.56 12.07
CA THR A 160 29.40 -12.98 11.71
C THR A 160 28.59 -13.92 10.82
N PRO A 161 27.25 -13.86 10.90
CA PRO A 161 26.38 -14.66 10.02
C PRO A 161 26.17 -14.02 8.64
N PHE A 162 26.78 -12.86 8.35
CA PHE A 162 26.49 -12.10 7.15
C PHE A 162 27.34 -12.55 5.95
N GLN A 163 26.68 -12.93 4.85
CA GLN A 163 27.36 -13.43 3.65
C GLN A 163 27.33 -12.43 2.48
N ILE A 164 26.31 -11.58 2.43
CA ILE A 164 26.07 -10.64 1.33
C ILE A 164 25.59 -9.30 1.89
N SER A 165 25.99 -8.19 1.26
CA SER A 165 25.51 -6.85 1.59
C SER A 165 25.05 -6.13 0.33
N VAL A 166 23.85 -5.57 0.40
CA VAL A 166 23.20 -4.80 -0.67
C VAL A 166 22.46 -3.61 -0.05
N PRO A 167 22.37 -2.45 -0.72
CA PRO A 167 21.46 -1.41 -0.31
C PRO A 167 20.03 -1.93 -0.41
N TRP A 168 19.25 -1.62 0.61
CA TRP A 168 17.84 -1.94 0.64
C TRP A 168 17.06 -0.74 0.12
N MET A 169 16.71 -0.79 -1.16
CA MET A 169 16.04 0.30 -1.86
C MET A 169 14.64 0.48 -1.26
N TYR A 170 14.41 1.68 -0.73
CA TYR A 170 13.11 2.11 -0.21
C TYR A 170 12.52 1.21 0.85
N GLY A 171 13.28 0.29 1.45
CA GLY A 171 12.66 -0.66 2.36
C GLY A 171 11.95 -1.85 1.70
N THR A 172 11.92 -1.94 0.37
CA THR A 172 11.09 -2.91 -0.37
C THR A 172 11.89 -3.97 -1.08
N VAL A 173 12.95 -3.59 -1.78
CA VAL A 173 13.71 -4.47 -2.65
C VAL A 173 15.19 -4.13 -2.62
N MET A 174 16.05 -5.09 -2.93
CA MET A 174 17.48 -4.82 -3.05
C MET A 174 17.78 -3.88 -4.22
N ALA A 175 18.83 -3.08 -4.09
CA ALA A 175 19.36 -2.26 -5.17
C ALA A 175 20.63 -2.91 -5.76
N ASN A 176 20.58 -3.33 -7.02
CA ASN A 176 21.74 -4.00 -7.65
C ASN A 176 22.89 -3.07 -8.00
N HIS A 177 22.73 -1.74 -7.92
CA HIS A 177 23.82 -0.78 -8.16
C HIS A 177 24.99 -0.91 -7.16
N PHE A 178 24.82 -1.64 -6.05
CA PHE A 178 25.88 -2.04 -5.14
C PHE A 178 25.60 -3.44 -4.61
N VAL A 179 26.51 -4.39 -4.82
CA VAL A 179 26.40 -5.74 -4.26
C VAL A 179 27.79 -6.18 -3.79
N ALA A 180 27.87 -6.60 -2.53
CA ALA A 180 29.11 -7.06 -1.90
C ALA A 180 28.95 -8.48 -1.37
N SER A 181 29.88 -9.37 -1.66
CA SER A 181 29.85 -10.77 -1.19
C SER A 181 31.24 -11.39 -1.16
N ARG A 182 31.37 -12.48 -0.40
CA ARG A 182 32.53 -13.37 -0.50
C ARG A 182 32.50 -14.12 -1.83
N LYS A 183 33.67 -14.50 -2.33
CA LYS A 183 33.75 -15.34 -3.54
C LYS A 183 33.04 -16.68 -3.33
N ALA A 184 32.54 -17.28 -4.41
CA ALA A 184 31.85 -18.56 -4.40
C ALA A 184 30.59 -18.63 -3.51
N ASP A 185 29.98 -17.48 -3.20
CA ASP A 185 28.70 -17.45 -2.50
C ASP A 185 27.60 -18.17 -3.32
N PRO A 186 26.88 -19.15 -2.74
CA PRO A 186 25.93 -19.97 -3.47
C PRO A 186 24.70 -19.19 -3.92
N PHE A 187 24.26 -18.19 -3.16
CA PHE A 187 23.12 -17.36 -3.53
C PHE A 187 23.48 -16.46 -4.72
N ILE A 188 24.64 -15.80 -4.68
CA ILE A 188 25.14 -14.97 -5.79
C ILE A 188 25.30 -15.81 -7.07
N LYS A 189 25.80 -17.05 -6.95
CA LYS A 189 25.93 -17.96 -8.08
C LYS A 189 24.56 -18.29 -8.69
N ARG A 190 23.58 -18.69 -7.88
CA ARG A 190 22.20 -18.99 -8.35
C ARG A 190 21.54 -17.76 -8.96
N TRP A 191 21.78 -16.58 -8.37
CA TRP A 191 21.27 -15.30 -8.87
C TRP A 191 21.80 -14.99 -10.27
N HIS A 192 23.11 -15.17 -10.47
CA HIS A 192 23.75 -15.05 -11.76
C HIS A 192 23.21 -16.06 -12.78
N GLU A 193 23.16 -17.35 -12.40
CA GLU A 193 22.69 -18.44 -13.27
C GLU A 193 21.23 -18.24 -13.71
N LEU A 194 20.35 -17.81 -12.80
CA LEU A 194 18.96 -17.49 -13.12
C LEU A 194 18.88 -16.34 -14.14
N PHE A 195 19.65 -15.27 -13.93
CA PHE A 195 19.66 -14.15 -14.87
C PHE A 195 20.19 -14.57 -16.25
N MET A 196 21.26 -15.37 -16.32
CA MET A 196 21.77 -15.94 -17.57
C MET A 196 20.73 -16.82 -18.26
N HIS A 197 19.98 -17.62 -17.50
CA HIS A 197 18.91 -18.46 -18.03
C HIS A 197 17.83 -17.62 -18.71
N LEU A 198 17.41 -16.51 -18.09
CA LEU A 198 16.39 -15.61 -18.65
C LEU A 198 16.82 -14.96 -19.98
N TRP A 199 18.13 -14.76 -20.16
CA TRP A 199 18.74 -14.16 -21.35
C TRP A 199 19.06 -15.14 -22.49
N ARG A 200 18.84 -16.45 -22.32
CA ARG A 200 19.09 -17.44 -23.37
C ARG A 200 18.27 -17.12 -24.62
N ASN A 201 18.93 -17.12 -25.78
CA ASN A 201 18.34 -16.85 -27.09
C ASN A 201 17.67 -15.47 -27.21
N ARG A 202 18.18 -14.45 -26.51
CA ARG A 202 17.69 -13.07 -26.56
C ARG A 202 18.80 -12.09 -26.90
N THR A 203 18.44 -10.98 -27.54
CA THR A 203 19.31 -9.82 -27.79
C THR A 203 18.94 -8.61 -26.93
N ASN A 204 17.75 -8.61 -26.31
CA ASN A 204 17.28 -7.56 -25.42
C ASN A 204 16.35 -8.09 -24.31
N TYR A 205 15.91 -7.18 -23.45
CA TYR A 205 15.13 -7.45 -22.24
C TYR A 205 13.63 -7.67 -22.47
N GLN A 206 13.12 -7.42 -23.68
CA GLN A 206 11.68 -7.45 -23.94
C GLN A 206 11.12 -8.87 -23.80
N GLY A 207 9.95 -8.97 -23.16
CA GLY A 207 9.25 -10.24 -22.96
C GLY A 207 9.90 -11.16 -21.94
N MET A 208 10.82 -10.68 -21.10
CA MET A 208 11.40 -11.49 -20.02
C MET A 208 10.36 -11.96 -19.00
N LEU A 209 9.35 -11.13 -18.72
CA LEU A 209 8.30 -11.46 -17.74
C LEU A 209 7.33 -12.55 -18.20
N GLU A 210 7.42 -12.97 -19.47
CA GLU A 210 6.68 -14.13 -19.97
C GLU A 210 7.28 -15.44 -19.45
N ASN A 211 8.53 -15.42 -18.96
CA ASN A 211 9.14 -16.59 -18.35
C ASN A 211 8.47 -16.90 -16.99
N PRO A 212 7.94 -18.12 -16.78
CA PRO A 212 7.25 -18.50 -15.55
C PRO A 212 8.06 -18.33 -14.25
N LEU A 213 9.39 -18.28 -14.34
CA LEU A 213 10.27 -18.08 -13.18
C LEU A 213 10.16 -16.67 -12.61
N VAL A 214 9.79 -15.68 -13.43
CA VAL A 214 9.74 -14.26 -13.04
C VAL A 214 8.37 -13.62 -13.26
N SER A 215 7.41 -14.31 -13.85
CA SER A 215 6.07 -13.77 -14.16
C SER A 215 5.24 -13.37 -12.93
N PHE A 216 5.66 -13.76 -11.71
CA PHE A 216 5.01 -13.34 -10.47
C PHE A 216 5.01 -11.81 -10.28
N VAL A 217 5.99 -11.08 -10.86
CA VAL A 217 6.02 -9.61 -10.79
C VAL A 217 4.97 -8.94 -11.66
N LEU A 218 4.30 -9.68 -12.56
CA LEU A 218 3.14 -9.16 -13.30
C LEU A 218 1.95 -8.85 -12.39
N GLN A 219 1.95 -9.40 -11.17
CA GLN A 219 0.98 -9.11 -10.12
C GLN A 219 1.49 -8.05 -9.13
N GLN A 220 2.70 -7.55 -9.34
CA GLN A 220 3.33 -6.53 -8.51
C GLN A 220 3.33 -5.18 -9.20
N ASP A 221 3.51 -4.16 -8.39
CA ASP A 221 3.62 -2.80 -8.81
C ASP A 221 4.54 -2.03 -7.85
N PHE A 222 4.66 -0.72 -8.03
CA PHE A 222 5.53 0.10 -7.19
C PHE A 222 4.86 0.56 -5.89
N SER A 223 3.66 0.08 -5.54
CA SER A 223 2.86 0.57 -4.41
C SER A 223 3.69 0.70 -3.14
N GLN A 224 4.33 -0.40 -2.72
CA GLN A 224 5.12 -0.45 -1.49
C GLN A 224 6.26 0.56 -1.42
N SER A 225 6.91 0.86 -2.56
CA SER A 225 7.99 1.86 -2.59
C SER A 225 7.40 3.25 -2.40
N ILE A 226 6.24 3.50 -3.01
CA ILE A 226 5.59 4.79 -2.90
C ILE A 226 4.98 5.01 -1.51
N GLU A 227 4.43 3.97 -0.87
CA GLU A 227 4.00 3.96 0.53
C GLU A 227 5.12 4.41 1.49
N ARG A 228 6.37 4.09 1.15
CA ARG A 228 7.54 4.46 1.94
C ARG A 228 8.12 5.82 1.56
N GLY A 229 7.35 6.62 0.80
CA GLY A 229 7.69 7.98 0.40
C GLY A 229 8.53 8.08 -0.87
N PHE A 230 8.67 7.00 -1.65
CA PHE A 230 9.51 6.96 -2.84
C PHE A 230 8.68 6.72 -4.10
N ALA A 231 8.31 7.81 -4.77
CA ALA A 231 7.61 7.81 -6.05
C ALA A 231 8.59 8.01 -7.22
N TRP A 232 8.32 7.34 -8.34
CA TRP A 232 9.04 7.54 -9.59
C TRP A 232 8.07 7.96 -10.69
N GLU A 233 8.45 8.97 -11.45
CA GLU A 233 7.79 9.34 -12.70
C GLU A 233 8.55 8.65 -13.84
N PHE A 234 8.13 7.43 -14.18
CA PHE A 234 8.71 6.71 -15.31
C PHE A 234 8.07 7.17 -16.62
N ASP A 235 8.90 7.48 -17.62
CA ASP A 235 8.44 7.76 -19.00
C ASP A 235 8.03 6.50 -19.78
N VAL A 236 8.02 5.34 -19.11
CA VAL A 236 7.73 4.03 -19.69
C VAL A 236 6.76 3.25 -18.81
N GLU A 237 6.00 2.34 -19.44
CA GLU A 237 5.06 1.47 -18.74
C GLU A 237 5.75 0.65 -17.62
N PRO A 238 5.08 0.37 -16.49
CA PRO A 238 5.65 -0.41 -15.39
C PRO A 238 6.24 -1.76 -15.82
N ARG A 239 5.62 -2.41 -16.81
CA ARG A 239 6.14 -3.64 -17.42
C ARG A 239 7.55 -3.45 -17.96
N THR A 240 7.79 -2.37 -18.69
CA THR A 240 9.12 -2.04 -19.24
C THR A 240 10.13 -1.84 -18.12
N VAL A 241 9.72 -1.24 -17.00
CA VAL A 241 10.59 -1.07 -15.82
C VAL A 241 10.95 -2.43 -15.22
N PHE A 242 9.98 -3.32 -14.99
CA PHE A 242 10.24 -4.66 -14.46
C PHE A 242 11.08 -5.53 -15.40
N GLU A 243 10.85 -5.47 -16.71
CA GLU A 243 11.69 -6.13 -17.71
C GLU A 243 13.12 -5.52 -17.69
N TYR A 244 13.24 -4.20 -17.53
CA TYR A 244 14.54 -3.51 -17.39
C TYR A 244 15.29 -3.96 -16.13
N ILE A 245 14.62 -4.08 -14.97
CA ILE A 245 15.22 -4.49 -13.69
C ILE A 245 15.18 -6.01 -13.45
N THR A 246 15.12 -6.83 -14.51
CA THR A 246 14.95 -8.30 -14.37
C THR A 246 16.02 -8.95 -13.48
N GLN A 247 17.22 -8.38 -13.36
CA GLN A 247 18.23 -8.88 -12.41
C GLN A 247 17.78 -8.73 -10.94
N VAL A 248 17.14 -7.62 -10.59
CA VAL A 248 16.52 -7.41 -9.26
C VAL A 248 15.35 -8.38 -9.05
N VAL A 249 14.55 -8.61 -10.09
CA VAL A 249 13.45 -9.60 -10.05
C VAL A 249 13.96 -11.02 -9.82
N ALA A 250 15.08 -11.41 -10.44
CA ALA A 250 15.73 -12.69 -10.22
C ALA A 250 16.16 -12.87 -8.75
N TRP A 251 16.65 -11.81 -8.10
CA TRP A 251 16.98 -11.83 -6.68
C TRP A 251 15.72 -12.10 -5.84
N GLN A 252 14.65 -11.33 -6.08
CA GLN A 252 13.39 -11.49 -5.37
C GLN A 252 12.83 -12.90 -5.55
N ARG A 253 12.93 -13.47 -6.77
CA ARG A 253 12.51 -14.84 -7.03
C ARG A 253 13.24 -15.82 -6.13
N LEU A 254 14.57 -15.72 -6.02
CA LEU A 254 15.35 -16.63 -5.19
C LEU A 254 14.99 -16.51 -3.70
N CYS A 255 14.69 -15.31 -3.21
CA CYS A 255 14.18 -15.11 -1.85
C CYS A 255 12.77 -15.69 -1.61
N LEU A 256 12.01 -15.98 -2.67
CA LEU A 256 10.67 -16.60 -2.60
C LEU A 256 10.71 -18.12 -2.74
N LEU A 257 11.88 -18.71 -2.98
CA LEU A 257 12.05 -20.15 -3.05
C LEU A 257 12.49 -20.66 -1.68
N GLU A 258 11.89 -21.78 -1.25
CA GLU A 258 12.52 -22.60 -0.22
C GLU A 258 13.83 -23.13 -0.78
N ASP A 259 14.90 -23.06 0.03
CA ASP A 259 16.21 -23.50 -0.41
C ASP A 259 16.17 -25.01 -0.73
N ALA A 260 16.91 -25.39 -1.77
CA ALA A 260 16.73 -26.61 -2.54
C ALA A 260 17.29 -27.86 -1.82
N GLY A 261 17.13 -27.95 -0.50
CA GLY A 261 17.64 -29.03 0.33
C GLY A 261 18.67 -28.58 1.37
N ASP A 262 18.39 -27.54 2.14
CA ASP A 262 19.14 -27.15 3.34
C ASP A 262 18.35 -27.39 4.65
N GLY A 263 17.16 -28.02 4.58
CA GLY A 263 16.64 -28.74 5.75
C GLY A 263 15.13 -28.82 6.01
N PHE A 264 14.23 -28.52 5.08
CA PHE A 264 12.79 -28.63 5.37
C PHE A 264 11.95 -29.28 4.24
N SER A 265 12.04 -30.61 4.11
CA SER A 265 11.02 -31.52 3.53
C SER A 265 11.49 -32.98 3.71
N GLU A 266 11.15 -33.93 2.83
CA GLU A 266 11.53 -35.37 2.88
C GLU A 266 13.03 -35.60 3.23
N ASP A 267 13.89 -34.67 2.84
CA ASP A 267 15.30 -34.59 3.28
C ASP A 267 15.48 -34.61 4.80
N ALA A 268 14.67 -33.89 5.58
CA ALA A 268 14.77 -33.86 7.04
C ALA A 268 14.45 -35.22 7.68
N PHE A 269 13.50 -35.97 7.11
CA PHE A 269 13.19 -37.32 7.57
C PHE A 269 14.39 -38.24 7.36
N ASN A 270 15.00 -38.18 6.16
CA ASN A 270 16.18 -38.97 5.82
C ASN A 270 17.42 -38.57 6.66
N LEU A 271 17.64 -37.27 6.88
CA LEU A 271 18.74 -36.77 7.71
C LEU A 271 18.59 -37.19 9.18
N LEU A 272 17.38 -37.16 9.73
CA LEU A 272 17.12 -37.61 11.09
C LEU A 272 17.25 -39.14 11.22
N ALA A 273 16.96 -39.89 10.16
CA ALA A 273 17.19 -41.33 10.10
C ALA A 273 18.67 -41.72 9.94
N THR A 274 19.56 -40.78 9.59
CA THR A 274 21.01 -41.03 9.51
C THR A 274 21.54 -41.53 10.86
N ARG A 275 22.41 -42.54 10.82
CA ARG A 275 23.03 -43.06 12.04
C ARG A 275 24.13 -42.13 12.57
N VAL A 276 24.20 -42.00 13.89
CA VAL A 276 25.24 -41.20 14.56
C VAL A 276 26.63 -41.83 14.49
N ASP A 277 26.72 -43.10 14.10
CA ASP A 277 27.94 -43.86 13.85
C ASP A 277 28.26 -44.03 12.35
N ALA A 278 27.51 -43.35 11.46
CA ALA A 278 27.84 -43.30 10.04
C ALA A 278 29.16 -42.54 9.80
N ASP A 279 29.74 -42.70 8.61
CA ASP A 279 31.00 -42.07 8.22
C ASP A 279 30.93 -40.53 8.41
N PRO A 280 31.75 -39.94 9.29
CA PRO A 280 31.73 -38.50 9.54
C PRO A 280 32.08 -37.65 8.31
N GLU A 281 32.74 -38.24 7.32
CA GLU A 281 33.09 -37.55 6.08
C GLU A 281 31.96 -37.54 5.04
N SER A 282 30.89 -38.33 5.25
CA SER A 282 29.73 -38.35 4.37
C SER A 282 28.95 -37.03 4.44
N GLU A 283 28.41 -36.61 3.30
CA GLU A 283 27.61 -35.38 3.20
C GLU A 283 26.31 -35.49 4.02
N GLU A 284 25.71 -36.67 4.08
CA GLU A 284 24.51 -36.96 4.87
C GLU A 284 24.79 -36.84 6.37
N TYR A 285 25.92 -37.37 6.85
CA TYR A 285 26.34 -37.23 8.24
C TYR A 285 26.60 -35.77 8.59
N LYS A 286 27.39 -35.06 7.76
CA LYS A 286 27.72 -33.64 7.98
C LYS A 286 26.45 -32.78 8.07
N ARG A 287 25.49 -33.00 7.17
CA ARG A 287 24.20 -32.29 7.18
C ARG A 287 23.35 -32.65 8.41
N ALA A 288 23.22 -33.94 8.74
CA ALA A 288 22.44 -34.37 9.91
C ALA A 288 23.04 -33.85 11.22
N TYR A 289 24.37 -33.90 11.34
CA TYR A 289 25.13 -33.34 12.45
C TYR A 289 24.89 -31.84 12.59
N GLN A 290 25.05 -31.08 11.50
CA GLN A 290 24.83 -29.63 11.52
C GLN A 290 23.41 -29.29 11.96
N VAL A 291 22.39 -29.91 11.36
CA VAL A 291 20.98 -29.62 11.67
C VAL A 291 20.65 -29.95 13.13
N VAL A 292 21.00 -31.13 13.62
CA VAL A 292 20.65 -31.56 14.98
C VAL A 292 21.38 -30.75 16.04
N TRP A 293 22.69 -30.52 15.87
CA TRP A 293 23.46 -29.75 16.86
C TRP A 293 23.17 -28.25 16.80
N HIS A 294 22.85 -27.71 15.63
CA HIS A 294 22.32 -26.35 15.53
C HIS A 294 21.00 -26.24 16.28
N PHE A 295 20.09 -27.20 16.09
CA PHE A 295 18.82 -27.22 16.80
C PHE A 295 19.00 -27.25 18.32
N LEU A 296 19.81 -28.19 18.82
CA LEU A 296 20.04 -28.36 20.25
C LEU A 296 20.76 -27.16 20.88
N SER A 297 21.61 -26.43 20.14
CA SER A 297 22.39 -25.32 20.67
C SER A 297 21.75 -23.94 20.50
N GLN A 298 20.97 -23.71 19.44
CA GLN A 298 20.48 -22.38 19.05
C GLN A 298 18.95 -22.24 19.11
N CYS A 299 18.18 -23.31 18.92
CA CYS A 299 16.72 -23.22 18.83
C CYS A 299 16.05 -23.27 20.21
N SER A 300 15.02 -22.46 20.42
CA SER A 300 14.20 -22.49 21.65
C SER A 300 13.08 -23.55 21.57
N MET A 301 12.53 -23.76 20.38
CA MET A 301 11.43 -24.70 20.11
C MET A 301 11.36 -25.00 18.60
N GLN A 302 10.90 -26.20 18.21
CA GLN A 302 10.51 -26.54 16.84
C GLN A 302 9.02 -26.85 16.78
N LYS A 303 8.33 -26.32 15.77
CA LYS A 303 7.02 -26.83 15.37
C LYS A 303 7.19 -27.73 14.15
N ILE A 304 6.67 -28.95 14.24
CA ILE A 304 6.67 -29.93 13.14
C ILE A 304 5.28 -29.95 12.52
N THR A 305 5.20 -29.78 11.20
CA THR A 305 3.93 -29.61 10.48
C THR A 305 3.40 -30.94 9.96
N HIS A 306 2.11 -31.21 10.18
CA HIS A 306 1.37 -32.39 9.69
C HIS A 306 0.44 -32.05 8.50
N GLY A 307 0.70 -30.92 7.82
CA GLY A 307 -0.15 -30.41 6.76
C GLY A 307 -0.18 -31.32 5.54
N LYS A 308 -1.26 -32.07 5.35
CA LYS A 308 -1.45 -32.95 4.19
C LYS A 308 -1.87 -32.15 2.96
N ASN A 309 -1.25 -32.43 1.81
CA ASN A 309 -1.58 -31.86 0.49
C ASN A 309 -1.43 -30.33 0.37
N LEU A 310 -0.67 -29.67 1.25
CA LEU A 310 -0.38 -28.24 1.16
C LEU A 310 0.83 -27.93 0.25
N THR A 311 1.75 -28.87 0.12
CA THR A 311 3.01 -28.75 -0.66
C THR A 311 3.22 -29.98 -1.54
N LYS A 312 4.05 -29.86 -2.58
CA LYS A 312 4.37 -30.99 -3.49
C LYS A 312 5.20 -32.09 -2.80
N ALA A 313 6.04 -31.71 -1.83
CA ALA A 313 6.77 -32.65 -0.97
C ALA A 313 6.01 -32.87 0.34
N PRO A 314 5.99 -34.11 0.88
CA PRO A 314 5.38 -34.39 2.17
C PRO A 314 6.16 -33.71 3.31
N ALA A 315 5.44 -33.09 4.24
CA ALA A 315 6.04 -32.50 5.44
C ALA A 315 6.53 -33.60 6.41
N LEU A 316 7.57 -33.30 7.20
CA LEU A 316 8.17 -34.26 8.15
C LEU A 316 7.15 -34.92 9.09
N GLY A 317 6.19 -34.17 9.62
CA GLY A 317 5.15 -34.72 10.49
C GLY A 317 4.25 -35.73 9.78
N LEU A 318 3.94 -35.49 8.50
CA LEU A 318 3.17 -36.42 7.68
C LEU A 318 3.95 -37.73 7.44
N LEU A 319 5.27 -37.63 7.26
CA LEU A 319 6.13 -38.80 7.06
C LEU A 319 6.22 -39.66 8.32
N TRP A 320 6.27 -39.06 9.51
CA TRP A 320 6.20 -39.80 10.78
C TRP A 320 4.81 -40.36 11.11
N ASP A 321 3.73 -39.75 10.60
CA ASP A 321 2.37 -40.30 10.74
C ASP A 321 2.14 -41.57 9.90
N LEU A 322 3.02 -41.86 8.92
CA LEU A 322 2.93 -43.08 8.12
C LEU A 322 3.19 -44.30 9.00
N LYS A 323 2.34 -45.32 8.89
CA LYS A 323 2.38 -46.51 9.73
C LYS A 323 3.72 -47.27 9.59
N GLU A 324 4.31 -47.26 8.42
CA GLU A 324 5.63 -47.83 8.14
C GLU A 324 6.79 -47.11 8.83
N ASN A 325 6.59 -45.87 9.27
CA ASN A 325 7.59 -45.02 9.90
C ASN A 325 7.37 -44.84 11.40
N GLU A 326 6.44 -45.61 11.99
CA GLU A 326 6.17 -45.58 13.43
C GLU A 326 7.45 -45.89 14.23
N GLY A 327 7.80 -44.99 15.15
CA GLY A 327 9.00 -45.11 16.00
C GLY A 327 10.32 -44.68 15.34
N LYS A 328 10.32 -44.21 14.09
CA LYS A 328 11.52 -43.71 13.42
C LYS A 328 12.10 -42.43 14.04
N ASP A 329 11.30 -41.68 14.79
CA ASP A 329 11.75 -40.49 15.51
C ASP A 329 12.52 -40.80 16.81
N ILE A 330 12.55 -42.06 17.24
CA ILE A 330 13.23 -42.56 18.45
C ILE A 330 14.09 -43.80 18.17
N GLU A 331 14.43 -44.06 16.91
CA GLU A 331 15.17 -45.27 16.53
C GLU A 331 16.62 -45.23 17.08
N PRO A 332 17.08 -46.28 17.79
CA PRO A 332 18.39 -46.27 18.45
C PRO A 332 19.58 -46.05 17.50
N GLY A 333 20.46 -45.13 17.89
CA GLY A 333 21.66 -44.76 17.16
C GLY A 333 21.41 -43.84 15.97
N THR A 334 20.27 -43.16 15.91
CA THR A 334 19.95 -42.18 14.85
C THR A 334 20.05 -40.74 15.34
N PHE A 335 20.20 -39.81 14.40
CA PHE A 335 20.15 -38.38 14.70
C PHE A 335 18.76 -37.95 15.23
N ALA A 336 17.69 -38.68 14.91
CA ALA A 336 16.36 -38.50 15.49
C ALA A 336 16.35 -38.81 17.01
N GLU A 337 16.92 -39.96 17.41
CA GLU A 337 17.08 -40.31 18.82
C GLU A 337 17.96 -39.28 19.54
N LEU A 338 19.09 -38.89 18.94
CA LEU A 338 19.99 -37.86 19.52
C LEU A 338 19.25 -36.54 19.74
N LEU A 339 18.43 -36.12 18.77
CA LEU A 339 17.62 -34.92 18.89
C LEU A 339 16.67 -35.02 20.10
N ARG A 340 15.92 -36.13 20.23
CA ARG A 340 15.03 -36.38 21.37
C ARG A 340 15.77 -36.43 22.71
N TYR A 341 16.89 -37.15 22.76
CA TYR A 341 17.74 -37.24 23.95
C TYR A 341 18.26 -35.86 24.36
N GLY A 342 18.79 -35.10 23.40
CA GLY A 342 19.34 -33.76 23.64
C GLY A 342 18.31 -32.78 24.19
N THR A 343 17.06 -32.83 23.74
CA THR A 343 16.01 -31.93 24.27
C THR A 343 15.70 -32.12 25.77
N THR A 344 16.05 -33.27 26.35
CA THR A 344 15.79 -33.59 27.76
C THR A 344 17.06 -33.63 28.61
N HIS A 345 18.23 -33.85 28.00
CA HIS A 345 19.49 -34.07 28.71
C HIS A 345 20.52 -32.95 28.51
N PHE A 346 20.35 -32.08 27.51
CA PHE A 346 21.22 -30.94 27.30
C PHE A 346 20.55 -29.64 27.70
N ARG A 347 21.32 -28.75 28.31
CA ARG A 347 20.92 -27.39 28.65
C ARG A 347 21.77 -26.43 27.83
N GLN A 348 21.12 -25.55 27.08
CA GLN A 348 21.80 -24.47 26.37
C GLN A 348 22.48 -23.52 27.37
N THR A 349 23.70 -23.09 27.07
CA THR A 349 24.49 -22.21 27.93
C THR A 349 24.18 -20.72 27.73
N ARG A 350 23.39 -20.37 26.70
CA ARG A 350 22.92 -18.99 26.51
C ARG A 350 22.11 -18.54 27.72
N SER A 351 22.47 -17.39 28.28
CA SER A 351 21.84 -16.85 29.48
C SER A 351 20.43 -16.29 29.24
N GLU A 352 20.13 -15.91 28.00
CA GLU A 352 18.86 -15.29 27.62
C GLU A 352 18.42 -15.81 26.24
N ILE A 353 17.10 -15.90 26.03
CA ILE A 353 16.54 -15.92 24.69
C ILE A 353 16.57 -14.46 24.22
N ASN A 354 17.08 -14.20 23.02
CA ASN A 354 16.94 -12.87 22.42
C ASN A 354 15.44 -12.60 22.25
N TYR A 355 14.87 -11.89 23.22
CA TYR A 355 13.60 -11.24 23.03
C TYR A 355 13.88 -10.18 21.98
N VAL A 356 13.44 -10.42 20.76
CA VAL A 356 13.14 -9.31 19.87
C VAL A 356 12.08 -8.53 20.62
N LYS A 357 12.52 -7.49 21.33
CA LYS A 357 11.65 -6.41 21.71
C LYS A 357 11.25 -5.87 20.34
N VAL A 358 10.15 -6.40 19.82
CA VAL A 358 9.38 -5.70 18.84
C VAL A 358 9.14 -4.40 19.58
N GLU A 359 9.91 -3.36 19.22
CA GLU A 359 9.40 -2.02 19.43
C GLU A 359 8.00 -2.15 18.89
N LYS A 360 7.02 -2.05 19.79
CA LYS A 360 5.67 -1.77 19.37
C LYS A 360 5.90 -0.70 18.32
N PRO A 361 5.55 -0.94 17.04
CA PRO A 361 5.46 0.18 16.13
C PRO A 361 4.73 1.23 16.95
N ASP A 362 5.22 2.46 17.00
CA ASP A 362 4.52 3.50 17.77
C ASP A 362 3.01 3.49 17.41
N ASN A 363 2.69 2.98 16.22
CA ASN A 363 1.38 2.63 15.69
C ASN A 363 0.95 1.17 15.95
N THR A 364 1.01 0.68 17.20
CA THR A 364 0.22 -0.52 17.55
C THR A 364 -1.21 -0.07 17.59
N MET A 365 -2.00 -0.51 16.61
CA MET A 365 -3.43 -0.22 16.40
C MET A 365 -4.13 0.28 17.69
N ARG A 366 -4.08 1.60 17.87
CA ARG A 366 -5.10 2.34 18.58
C ARG A 366 -6.07 2.74 17.50
N THR A 367 -7.35 2.44 17.69
CA THR A 367 -8.49 2.69 16.81
C THR A 367 -8.77 4.19 16.54
N TRP A 368 -7.74 5.04 16.60
CA TRP A 368 -7.82 6.49 16.57
C TRP A 368 -6.70 7.17 15.77
N GLU A 369 -5.73 6.44 15.20
CA GLU A 369 -4.61 7.04 14.42
C GLU A 369 -4.96 7.34 12.95
N ASP A 370 -6.06 8.05 12.75
CA ASP A 370 -6.13 9.09 11.71
C ASP A 370 -6.66 10.40 12.33
N ALA A 371 -6.59 10.50 13.67
CA ALA A 371 -6.96 11.68 14.43
C ALA A 371 -5.85 12.65 14.81
N THR A 372 -4.61 12.20 14.67
CA THR A 372 -3.41 13.01 14.68
C THR A 372 -2.88 13.02 13.26
N ALA A 373 -3.32 14.00 12.45
CA ALA A 373 -2.91 14.06 11.06
C ALA A 373 -1.41 14.37 10.96
N ASP A 374 -0.63 13.48 10.33
CA ASP A 374 0.69 13.79 9.74
C ASP A 374 0.56 14.70 8.49
N SER A 375 -0.52 15.49 8.39
CA SER A 375 -0.80 16.38 7.27
C SER A 375 -1.46 17.66 7.74
N ASP A 376 -1.04 18.80 7.19
CA ASP A 376 -1.62 20.13 7.44
C ASP A 376 -3.08 20.30 6.94
N GLN A 377 -3.70 19.25 6.38
CA GLN A 377 -5.05 19.30 5.81
C GLN A 377 -6.14 19.05 6.87
N PRO A 378 -7.28 19.77 6.80
CA PRO A 378 -8.47 19.47 7.61
C PRO A 378 -8.97 18.04 7.43
N PRO A 379 -9.53 17.40 8.48
CA PRO A 379 -10.08 16.04 8.40
C PRO A 379 -11.35 15.97 7.53
N SER A 380 -11.66 14.78 7.03
CA SER A 380 -12.90 14.52 6.28
C SER A 380 -14.16 14.68 7.15
N ASN A 381 -15.31 14.87 6.53
CA ASN A 381 -16.60 14.93 7.21
C ASN A 381 -16.96 13.59 7.90
N VAL A 382 -16.51 12.44 7.38
CA VAL A 382 -16.67 11.14 8.07
C VAL A 382 -15.87 11.13 9.38
N THR A 383 -14.65 11.66 9.36
CA THR A 383 -13.82 11.77 10.56
C THR A 383 -14.46 12.75 11.55
N ARG A 384 -14.96 13.88 11.07
CA ARG A 384 -15.56 14.92 11.93
C ARG A 384 -16.88 14.47 12.54
N ILE A 385 -17.77 13.83 11.78
CA ILE A 385 -19.02 13.28 12.31
C ILE A 385 -18.73 12.22 13.37
N SER A 386 -17.72 11.36 13.16
CA SER A 386 -17.36 10.31 14.12
C SER A 386 -16.85 10.86 15.47
N ARG A 387 -16.21 12.03 15.45
CA ARG A 387 -15.70 12.71 16.65
C ARG A 387 -16.73 13.60 17.31
N ALA A 388 -17.68 14.11 16.54
CA ALA A 388 -18.80 14.89 17.04
C ALA A 388 -19.89 14.02 17.70
N LEU A 389 -19.90 12.70 17.48
CA LEU A 389 -20.88 11.82 18.11
C LEU A 389 -20.69 11.78 19.64
N SER A 390 -21.76 12.04 20.38
CA SER A 390 -21.80 11.85 21.82
C SER A 390 -21.59 10.36 22.16
N ARG A 391 -21.02 10.04 23.33
CA ARG A 391 -20.84 8.64 23.74
C ARG A 391 -22.13 7.98 24.20
N THR A 392 -23.10 8.79 24.59
CA THR A 392 -24.44 8.37 24.97
C THR A 392 -25.47 9.26 24.28
N ALA A 393 -26.65 8.69 24.04
CA ALA A 393 -27.83 9.41 23.59
C ALA A 393 -28.91 9.29 24.65
N ILE A 394 -29.71 10.35 24.80
CA ILE A 394 -30.89 10.33 25.65
C ILE A 394 -32.09 10.04 24.76
N VAL A 395 -32.76 8.93 25.00
CA VAL A 395 -33.96 8.50 24.27
C VAL A 395 -35.16 8.43 25.18
N GLU A 396 -36.33 8.74 24.65
CA GLU A 396 -37.61 8.52 25.33
C GLU A 396 -38.26 7.25 24.78
N GLU A 397 -38.35 6.21 25.61
CA GLU A 397 -39.06 4.97 25.30
C GLU A 397 -40.15 4.73 26.35
N ASP A 398 -41.38 4.47 25.91
CA ASP A 398 -42.53 4.21 26.79
C ASP A 398 -42.77 5.29 27.87
N GLY A 399 -42.46 6.55 27.56
CA GLY A 399 -42.57 7.68 28.49
C GLY A 399 -41.48 7.72 29.57
N GLN A 400 -40.43 6.90 29.44
CA GLN A 400 -39.24 6.93 30.29
C GLN A 400 -38.02 7.43 29.52
N THR A 401 -37.29 8.37 30.11
CA THR A 401 -36.00 8.81 29.61
C THR A 401 -34.94 7.76 29.94
N ARG A 402 -34.23 7.28 28.93
CA ARG A 402 -33.12 6.32 29.06
C ARG A 402 -31.87 6.86 28.38
N GLU A 403 -30.73 6.60 28.99
CA GLU A 403 -29.44 6.86 28.39
C GLU A 403 -28.95 5.58 27.71
N ILE A 404 -28.70 5.65 26.40
CA ILE A 404 -28.21 4.53 25.59
C ILE A 404 -26.80 4.80 25.08
N PRO A 405 -25.89 3.81 25.09
CA PRO A 405 -24.57 3.95 24.49
C PRO A 405 -24.61 4.12 22.97
N GLN A 406 -23.83 5.05 22.43
CA GLN A 406 -23.57 5.17 20.99
C GLN A 406 -22.17 4.62 20.68
N ILE A 407 -22.10 3.40 20.14
CA ILE A 407 -20.82 2.73 19.85
C ILE A 407 -20.33 3.12 18.45
N VAL A 408 -19.10 3.63 18.37
CA VAL A 408 -18.51 4.14 17.13
C VAL A 408 -17.40 3.23 16.65
N TYR A 409 -17.53 2.72 15.42
CA TYR A 409 -16.45 2.10 14.67
C TYR A 409 -16.04 3.02 13.52
N TYR A 410 -14.81 3.51 13.57
CA TYR A 410 -14.22 4.28 12.48
C TYR A 410 -13.25 3.40 11.71
N GLN A 411 -13.47 3.30 10.41
CA GLN A 411 -12.56 2.65 9.49
C GLN A 411 -12.04 3.66 8.49
N LYS A 412 -10.72 3.60 8.32
CA LYS A 412 -9.98 4.39 7.34
C LYS A 412 -10.39 3.98 5.92
N GLY A 413 -10.63 4.95 5.03
CA GLY A 413 -11.15 4.69 3.68
C GLY A 413 -10.17 3.91 2.80
N VAL A 414 -10.69 3.11 1.86
CA VAL A 414 -9.89 2.50 0.77
C VAL A 414 -9.20 3.64 0.01
N GLY A 415 -7.86 3.70 0.01
CA GLY A 415 -7.17 4.88 -0.52
C GLY A 415 -6.37 5.70 0.49
N THR A 416 -6.52 5.47 1.80
CA THR A 416 -5.97 6.38 2.82
C THR A 416 -4.90 5.79 3.72
N GLY A 417 -4.76 4.48 3.82
CA GLY A 417 -3.61 3.87 4.50
C GLY A 417 -2.31 4.43 3.92
N ILE A 418 -1.23 4.44 4.68
CA ILE A 418 0.10 4.80 4.13
C ILE A 418 0.38 3.94 2.87
N GLY A 419 -0.22 2.73 2.85
CA GLY A 419 -0.53 1.76 1.79
C GLY A 419 -1.18 2.25 0.48
N ASP A 420 -2.19 3.11 0.58
CA ASP A 420 -3.15 3.33 -0.50
C ASP A 420 -3.10 4.75 -1.09
N LYS A 421 -2.24 5.62 -0.55
CA LYS A 421 -2.15 7.02 -1.03
C LYS A 421 -1.49 7.12 -2.41
N TYR A 422 -0.85 6.05 -2.85
CA TYR A 422 -0.07 6.01 -4.07
C TYR A 422 -0.45 4.88 -5.04
N PHE A 423 -1.36 4.00 -4.62
CA PHE A 423 -2.17 3.21 -5.54
C PHE A 423 -3.49 3.92 -5.77
N GLY A 424 -3.51 4.65 -6.88
CA GLY A 424 -4.62 5.48 -7.29
C GLY A 424 -5.95 4.79 -7.05
N GLY A 425 -6.88 5.53 -6.43
CA GLY A 425 -8.14 5.90 -7.08
C GLY A 425 -9.13 4.83 -7.54
N VAL A 426 -8.74 3.59 -7.86
CA VAL A 426 -9.42 2.80 -8.89
C VAL A 426 -9.36 1.26 -8.69
N THR A 427 -8.60 0.68 -7.75
CA THR A 427 -8.54 -0.80 -7.57
C THR A 427 -9.27 -1.29 -6.31
N GLY A 428 -10.13 -2.30 -6.46
CA GLY A 428 -11.00 -2.86 -5.40
C GLY A 428 -10.32 -3.75 -4.36
N ILE A 429 -8.98 -3.82 -4.35
CA ILE A 429 -8.17 -4.83 -3.63
C ILE A 429 -8.23 -4.69 -2.09
N GLY A 430 -8.70 -3.56 -1.53
CA GLY A 430 -8.92 -3.37 -0.09
C GLY A 430 -10.39 -3.44 0.36
N LEU A 431 -11.35 -3.53 -0.56
CA LEU A 431 -12.77 -3.39 -0.25
C LEU A 431 -13.31 -4.59 0.53
N SER A 432 -13.00 -5.82 0.10
CA SER A 432 -13.51 -7.04 0.74
C SER A 432 -13.02 -7.18 2.18
N ALA A 433 -11.77 -6.77 2.46
CA ALA A 433 -11.21 -6.71 3.80
C ALA A 433 -11.92 -5.66 4.66
N ASN A 434 -12.17 -4.46 4.11
CA ASN A 434 -12.88 -3.41 4.82
C ASN A 434 -14.32 -3.79 5.16
N VAL A 435 -15.05 -4.35 4.19
CA VAL A 435 -16.41 -4.90 4.38
C VAL A 435 -16.40 -6.00 5.43
N ARG A 436 -15.44 -6.93 5.40
CA ARG A 436 -15.30 -8.00 6.40
C ARG A 436 -15.10 -7.44 7.81
N ALA A 437 -14.19 -6.50 7.99
CA ALA A 437 -13.88 -5.94 9.29
C ALA A 437 -15.08 -5.16 9.88
N ALA A 438 -15.73 -4.32 9.08
CA ALA A 438 -16.90 -3.57 9.52
C ALA A 438 -18.10 -4.50 9.82
N TYR A 439 -18.33 -5.52 8.99
CA TYR A 439 -19.38 -6.51 9.25
C TYR A 439 -19.06 -7.36 10.49
N GLY A 440 -17.79 -7.74 10.69
CA GLY A 440 -17.33 -8.41 11.91
C GLY A 440 -17.57 -7.59 13.17
N PHE A 441 -17.26 -6.29 13.13
CA PHE A 441 -17.57 -5.36 14.22
C PHE A 441 -19.06 -5.39 14.58
N LEU A 442 -19.95 -5.35 13.58
CA LEU A 442 -21.40 -5.49 13.82
C LEU A 442 -21.75 -6.85 14.41
N ALA A 443 -21.22 -7.94 13.85
CA ALA A 443 -21.50 -9.30 14.34
C ALA A 443 -21.10 -9.50 15.81
N GLU A 444 -20.01 -8.86 16.24
CA GLU A 444 -19.45 -8.92 17.59
C GLU A 444 -20.17 -8.00 18.59
N ASN A 445 -20.64 -6.82 18.16
CA ASN A 445 -21.15 -5.78 19.07
C ASN A 445 -22.67 -5.63 19.06
N TYR A 446 -23.37 -6.17 18.06
CA TYR A 446 -24.82 -6.06 17.95
C TYR A 446 -25.55 -6.88 19.02
N ASN A 447 -26.43 -6.21 19.75
CA ASN A 447 -27.46 -6.78 20.60
C ASN A 447 -28.85 -6.59 19.99
N GLU A 448 -29.78 -7.46 20.38
CA GLU A 448 -31.16 -7.36 19.91
C GLU A 448 -31.78 -6.02 20.32
N GLY A 449 -32.38 -5.33 19.34
CA GLY A 449 -32.93 -3.99 19.52
C GLY A 449 -32.00 -2.85 19.07
N ASP A 450 -30.70 -3.12 18.90
CA ASP A 450 -29.75 -2.08 18.47
C ASP A 450 -30.08 -1.53 17.07
N LYS A 451 -29.74 -0.26 16.87
CA LYS A 451 -29.86 0.44 15.60
C LYS A 451 -28.50 0.59 14.93
N ILE A 452 -28.46 0.43 13.61
CA ILE A 452 -27.23 0.44 12.82
C ILE A 452 -27.21 1.68 11.92
N TYR A 453 -26.10 2.42 11.99
CA TYR A 453 -25.88 3.66 11.25
C TYR A 453 -24.61 3.53 10.43
N PHE A 454 -24.69 3.79 9.13
CA PHE A 454 -23.55 3.74 8.22
C PHE A 454 -23.23 5.13 7.70
N PHE A 455 -21.95 5.51 7.79
CA PHE A 455 -21.44 6.75 7.23
C PHE A 455 -20.26 6.51 6.31
N GLY A 456 -20.18 7.22 5.20
CA GLY A 456 -19.05 7.07 4.28
C GLY A 456 -18.91 8.22 3.28
N PHE A 457 -17.70 8.42 2.79
CA PHE A 457 -17.37 9.40 1.75
C PHE A 457 -16.68 8.70 0.58
N SER A 458 -17.02 9.07 -0.66
CA SER A 458 -16.36 8.56 -1.88
C SER A 458 -16.47 7.03 -2.01
N ARG A 459 -15.35 6.31 -2.11
CA ARG A 459 -15.29 4.84 -2.06
C ARG A 459 -15.61 4.27 -0.67
N GLY A 460 -15.43 5.05 0.40
CA GLY A 460 -15.95 4.71 1.72
C GLY A 460 -17.48 4.72 1.76
N ALA A 461 -18.13 5.61 1.00
CA ALA A 461 -19.59 5.58 0.83
C ALA A 461 -20.06 4.33 0.07
N TYR A 462 -19.29 3.89 -0.93
CA TYR A 462 -19.53 2.60 -1.59
C TYR A 462 -19.50 1.46 -0.57
N THR A 463 -18.45 1.43 0.26
CA THR A 463 -18.24 0.40 1.30
C THR A 463 -19.40 0.38 2.30
N ALA A 464 -19.77 1.54 2.84
CA ALA A 464 -20.90 1.72 3.74
C ALA A 464 -22.21 1.17 3.14
N ARG A 465 -22.50 1.52 1.88
CA ARG A 465 -23.67 1.05 1.15
C ARG A 465 -23.64 -0.45 0.88
N ALA A 466 -22.46 -1.02 0.60
CA ALA A 466 -22.30 -2.45 0.37
C ALA A 466 -22.57 -3.25 1.65
N ILE A 467 -22.03 -2.82 2.79
CA ILE A 467 -22.27 -3.48 4.09
C ILE A 467 -23.76 -3.39 4.44
N ALA A 468 -24.37 -2.21 4.30
CA ALA A 468 -25.81 -2.03 4.51
C ALA A 468 -26.62 -2.98 3.61
N GLY A 469 -26.21 -3.16 2.35
CA GLY A 469 -26.82 -4.12 1.42
C GLY A 469 -26.77 -5.56 1.93
N ILE A 470 -25.60 -6.04 2.39
CA ILE A 470 -25.44 -7.40 2.94
C ILE A 470 -26.31 -7.58 4.19
N VAL A 471 -26.28 -6.62 5.12
CA VAL A 471 -27.07 -6.67 6.36
C VAL A 471 -28.56 -6.68 6.07
N CYS A 472 -29.04 -5.81 5.18
CA CYS A 472 -30.45 -5.74 4.84
C CYS A 472 -30.95 -6.96 4.04
N GLN A 473 -30.12 -7.53 3.16
CA GLN A 473 -30.54 -8.63 2.28
C GLN A 473 -30.37 -10.01 2.96
N LEU A 474 -29.23 -10.26 3.59
CA LEU A 474 -28.89 -11.58 4.13
C LEU A 474 -28.98 -11.63 5.67
N GLY A 475 -28.89 -10.49 6.35
CA GLY A 475 -28.90 -10.40 7.80
C GLY A 475 -27.49 -10.37 8.42
N LEU A 476 -27.44 -10.51 9.74
CA LEU A 476 -26.20 -10.42 10.52
C LEU A 476 -25.77 -11.79 11.07
N LEU A 477 -24.50 -12.13 10.92
CA LEU A 477 -23.91 -13.34 11.51
C LEU A 477 -23.72 -13.17 13.03
N THR A 478 -23.72 -14.28 13.74
CA THR A 478 -23.19 -14.35 15.11
C THR A 478 -21.66 -14.30 15.09
N PRO A 479 -20.99 -14.03 16.23
CA PRO A 479 -19.52 -14.10 16.30
C PRO A 479 -18.96 -15.43 15.81
N ARG A 480 -19.65 -16.55 16.11
CA ARG A 480 -19.28 -17.88 15.59
C ARG A 480 -19.61 -18.06 14.11
N GLY A 481 -20.70 -17.45 13.64
CA GLY A 481 -21.08 -17.48 12.23
C GLY A 481 -20.09 -16.78 11.30
N MET A 482 -19.26 -15.87 11.81
CA MET A 482 -18.24 -15.15 11.03
C MET A 482 -17.23 -16.06 10.34
N ASP A 483 -17.03 -17.30 10.82
CA ASP A 483 -16.24 -18.34 10.12
C ASP A 483 -16.74 -18.59 8.68
N ASN A 484 -18.03 -18.31 8.43
CA ASN A 484 -18.69 -18.47 7.13
C ASN A 484 -18.79 -17.17 6.33
N PHE A 485 -18.24 -16.05 6.80
CA PHE A 485 -18.44 -14.74 6.17
C PHE A 485 -18.00 -14.71 4.70
N THR A 486 -16.90 -15.39 4.35
CA THR A 486 -16.44 -15.49 2.95
C THR A 486 -17.51 -16.06 2.02
N ASN A 487 -18.28 -17.05 2.47
CA ASN A 487 -19.37 -17.64 1.69
C ASN A 487 -20.51 -16.64 1.53
N VAL A 488 -20.92 -15.98 2.63
CA VAL A 488 -21.98 -14.97 2.64
C VAL A 488 -21.64 -13.79 1.71
N TYR A 489 -20.41 -13.29 1.80
CA TYR A 489 -19.89 -12.24 0.93
C TYR A 489 -19.95 -12.66 -0.55
N ASN A 490 -19.43 -13.85 -0.87
CA ASN A 490 -19.42 -14.36 -2.24
C ASN A 490 -20.83 -14.56 -2.80
N ASP A 491 -21.76 -15.09 -2.01
CA ASP A 491 -23.15 -15.33 -2.43
C ASP A 491 -23.89 -14.02 -2.70
N PHE A 492 -23.68 -12.99 -1.87
CA PHE A 492 -24.21 -11.64 -2.08
C PHE A 492 -23.72 -11.03 -3.41
N TYR A 493 -22.41 -10.98 -3.63
CA TYR A 493 -21.84 -10.34 -4.83
C TYR A 493 -22.03 -11.15 -6.10
N SER A 494 -22.13 -12.47 -6.01
CA SER A 494 -22.38 -13.33 -7.17
C SER A 494 -23.86 -13.41 -7.58
N ARG A 495 -24.77 -12.82 -6.79
CA ARG A 495 -26.24 -12.92 -6.96
C ARG A 495 -26.75 -14.36 -7.05
N LYS A 496 -26.08 -15.28 -6.37
CA LYS A 496 -26.51 -16.68 -6.36
C LYS A 496 -27.72 -16.91 -5.44
N VAL A 497 -27.93 -16.01 -4.48
CA VAL A 497 -28.91 -16.17 -3.41
C VAL A 497 -29.57 -14.83 -3.12
N ASP A 498 -30.88 -14.74 -3.32
CA ASP A 498 -31.67 -13.59 -2.88
C ASP A 498 -32.00 -13.69 -1.39
N GLU A 499 -32.26 -14.91 -0.90
CA GLU A 499 -32.54 -15.23 0.51
C GLU A 499 -32.08 -16.66 0.85
N TYR A 500 -31.58 -16.87 2.09
CA TYR A 500 -31.25 -18.20 2.60
C TYR A 500 -32.45 -18.86 3.28
N SER A 501 -32.62 -20.18 3.08
CA SER A 501 -33.61 -20.96 3.85
C SER A 501 -33.33 -20.90 5.36
N PRO A 502 -34.34 -21.05 6.24
CA PRO A 502 -34.14 -21.02 7.69
C PRO A 502 -33.10 -22.02 8.20
N GLU A 503 -33.02 -23.20 7.57
CA GLU A 503 -32.01 -24.21 7.89
C GLU A 503 -30.61 -23.76 7.48
N LYS A 504 -30.46 -23.18 6.28
CA LYS A 504 -29.16 -22.68 5.82
C LYS A 504 -28.68 -21.49 6.66
N ARG A 505 -29.59 -20.62 7.09
CA ARG A 505 -29.30 -19.52 8.02
C ARG A 505 -28.71 -20.05 9.33
N ARG A 506 -29.33 -21.07 9.94
CA ARG A 506 -28.80 -21.73 11.15
C ARG A 506 -27.44 -22.38 10.89
N GLN A 507 -27.26 -23.05 9.76
CA GLN A 507 -25.99 -23.71 9.40
C GLN A 507 -24.84 -22.70 9.28
N LEU A 508 -25.09 -21.55 8.67
CA LEU A 508 -24.08 -20.50 8.47
C LEU A 508 -23.86 -19.65 9.74
N GLY A 509 -24.71 -19.79 10.76
CA GLY A 509 -24.59 -19.08 12.03
C GLY A 509 -25.16 -17.66 11.98
N PHE A 510 -26.21 -17.42 11.19
CA PHE A 510 -26.96 -16.16 11.22
C PHE A 510 -27.76 -16.00 12.51
N ARG A 511 -27.94 -14.74 12.91
CA ARG A 511 -28.94 -14.34 13.90
C ARG A 511 -30.35 -14.50 13.32
N ASP A 512 -31.34 -14.40 14.20
CA ASP A 512 -32.73 -14.29 13.80
C ASP A 512 -32.93 -13.09 12.87
N PRO A 513 -33.94 -13.11 11.98
CA PRO A 513 -34.20 -12.02 11.06
C PRO A 513 -34.30 -10.68 11.80
N LEU A 514 -33.54 -9.70 11.32
CA LEU A 514 -33.52 -8.37 11.93
C LEU A 514 -34.86 -7.68 11.70
N PRO A 515 -35.41 -6.94 12.69
CA PRO A 515 -36.58 -6.11 12.47
C PRO A 515 -36.36 -5.11 11.34
N ARG A 516 -37.42 -4.80 10.59
CA ARG A 516 -37.39 -3.75 9.57
C ARG A 516 -36.90 -2.44 10.20
N PHE A 517 -36.03 -1.72 9.49
CA PHE A 517 -35.39 -0.49 9.98
C PHE A 517 -34.42 -0.71 11.16
N THR A 518 -33.80 -1.88 11.24
CA THR A 518 -32.58 -2.07 12.05
C THR A 518 -31.43 -1.24 11.48
N VAL A 519 -31.29 -1.17 10.14
CA VAL A 519 -30.43 -0.19 9.48
C VAL A 519 -31.20 1.13 9.42
N GLU A 520 -30.92 2.03 10.36
CA GLU A 520 -31.68 3.25 10.55
C GLU A 520 -31.21 4.35 9.61
N ILE A 521 -29.90 4.62 9.54
CA ILE A 521 -29.35 5.66 8.65
C ILE A 521 -28.25 5.10 7.78
N VAL A 522 -28.28 5.44 6.49
CA VAL A 522 -27.11 5.38 5.60
C VAL A 522 -26.84 6.80 5.09
N GLY A 523 -25.87 7.47 5.70
CA GLY A 523 -25.47 8.85 5.40
C GLY A 523 -24.16 8.89 4.62
N VAL A 524 -24.19 9.38 3.38
CA VAL A 524 -23.03 9.34 2.50
C VAL A 524 -22.72 10.67 1.84
N TRP A 525 -21.42 10.94 1.64
CA TRP A 525 -20.92 12.05 0.83
C TRP A 525 -20.36 11.50 -0.49
N ASP A 526 -20.86 12.05 -1.59
CA ASP A 526 -20.44 11.88 -2.98
C ASP A 526 -19.96 10.46 -3.33
N THR A 527 -20.85 9.46 -3.19
CA THR A 527 -20.54 8.06 -3.52
C THR A 527 -20.02 7.92 -4.95
N VAL A 528 -18.79 7.42 -5.10
CA VAL A 528 -18.18 7.08 -6.39
C VAL A 528 -18.02 5.57 -6.48
N GLY A 529 -18.56 4.98 -7.55
CA GLY A 529 -18.41 3.56 -7.83
C GLY A 529 -17.06 3.25 -8.48
N PHE A 530 -16.58 2.02 -8.32
CA PHE A 530 -15.44 1.50 -9.07
C PHE A 530 -15.86 1.22 -10.53
N HIS A 531 -16.11 2.26 -11.32
CA HIS A 531 -16.57 2.10 -12.71
C HIS A 531 -15.40 1.84 -13.65
N LYS A 532 -15.50 0.76 -14.45
CA LYS A 532 -14.69 0.47 -15.65
C LYS A 532 -13.25 0.97 -15.59
N SER A 533 -12.48 0.49 -14.63
CA SER A 533 -11.06 0.36 -14.89
C SER A 533 -10.90 -0.75 -15.94
N TRP A 534 -10.10 -0.50 -16.97
CA TRP A 534 -9.58 -1.53 -17.89
C TRP A 534 -9.15 -2.80 -17.10
N LEU A 535 -8.64 -2.63 -15.88
CA LEU A 535 -8.22 -3.70 -14.97
C LEU A 535 -9.34 -4.64 -14.46
N GLY A 536 -10.61 -4.24 -14.46
CA GLY A 536 -11.70 -5.10 -13.96
C GLY A 536 -11.88 -6.41 -14.72
N ARG A 537 -11.39 -6.51 -15.96
CA ARG A 537 -11.39 -7.76 -16.75
C ARG A 537 -10.27 -8.73 -16.38
N PHE A 538 -9.21 -8.27 -15.71
CA PHE A 538 -8.00 -9.07 -15.47
C PHE A 538 -7.91 -9.65 -14.05
N LEU A 539 -8.69 -9.14 -13.10
CA LEU A 539 -8.56 -9.50 -11.67
C LEU A 539 -9.74 -10.30 -11.09
N GLY A 540 -10.74 -10.68 -11.90
CA GLY A 540 -11.80 -11.61 -11.47
C GLY A 540 -12.77 -11.11 -10.38
N GLU A 541 -12.54 -9.95 -9.76
CA GLU A 541 -13.48 -9.38 -8.80
C GLU A 541 -14.63 -8.64 -9.51
N LYS A 542 -15.84 -9.18 -9.37
CA LYS A 542 -17.10 -8.59 -9.89
C LYS A 542 -17.52 -7.39 -9.02
N LEU A 543 -16.82 -6.27 -9.15
CA LEU A 543 -17.04 -5.07 -8.33
C LEU A 543 -17.71 -3.92 -9.07
N GLU A 544 -18.80 -4.21 -9.78
CA GLU A 544 -19.73 -3.15 -10.20
C GLU A 544 -20.92 -3.10 -9.22
N PHE A 545 -21.37 -1.89 -8.87
CA PHE A 545 -22.67 -1.70 -8.24
C PHE A 545 -23.75 -2.13 -9.24
N HIS A 546 -24.10 -3.42 -9.24
CA HIS A 546 -25.16 -3.91 -10.11
C HIS A 546 -26.56 -3.59 -9.53
N ASN A 547 -26.64 -3.15 -8.26
CA ASN A 547 -27.88 -2.71 -7.63
C ASN A 547 -27.76 -1.29 -7.05
N THR A 548 -28.30 -0.31 -7.76
CA THR A 548 -28.43 1.08 -7.31
C THR A 548 -29.77 1.34 -6.62
N ILE A 549 -30.64 0.33 -6.47
CA ILE A 549 -31.92 0.45 -5.77
C ILE A 549 -31.64 0.45 -4.26
N LEU A 550 -32.19 1.43 -3.55
CA LEU A 550 -32.12 1.48 -2.09
C LEU A 550 -32.90 0.29 -1.49
N SER A 551 -32.32 -0.40 -0.51
CA SER A 551 -33.02 -1.48 0.19
C SER A 551 -34.22 -0.95 0.97
N ARG A 552 -35.35 -1.65 0.94
CA ARG A 552 -36.59 -1.31 1.68
C ARG A 552 -36.44 -1.39 3.21
N GLU A 553 -35.36 -2.00 3.67
CA GLU A 553 -35.03 -2.19 5.08
C GLU A 553 -34.24 -1.02 5.68
N VAL A 554 -33.82 -0.05 4.86
CA VAL A 554 -33.16 1.18 5.33
C VAL A 554 -34.22 2.22 5.67
N LYS A 555 -34.17 2.85 6.85
CA LYS A 555 -35.16 3.88 7.21
C LYS A 555 -34.88 5.23 6.56
N TYR A 556 -33.65 5.71 6.69
CA TYR A 556 -33.20 7.01 6.21
C TYR A 556 -31.95 6.86 5.34
N ALA A 557 -32.00 7.36 4.10
CA ALA A 557 -30.88 7.37 3.18
C ALA A 557 -30.57 8.81 2.77
N PHE A 558 -29.41 9.32 3.18
CA PHE A 558 -29.00 10.71 2.96
C PHE A 558 -27.73 10.75 2.13
N HIS A 559 -27.75 11.42 0.99
CA HIS A 559 -26.61 11.52 0.08
C HIS A 559 -26.33 12.97 -0.30
N ALA A 560 -25.21 13.52 0.17
CA ALA A 560 -24.71 14.82 -0.25
C ALA A 560 -23.83 14.67 -1.50
N LEU A 561 -24.10 15.40 -2.58
CA LEU A 561 -23.47 15.24 -3.91
C LEU A 561 -22.70 16.50 -4.34
N ALA A 562 -21.56 16.31 -5.00
CA ALA A 562 -20.73 17.41 -5.52
C ALA A 562 -21.17 17.82 -6.92
N LEU A 563 -21.62 19.07 -7.06
CA LEU A 563 -22.19 19.60 -8.31
C LEU A 563 -21.13 19.98 -9.37
N ASP A 564 -19.97 20.49 -8.95
CA ASP A 564 -18.94 21.00 -9.90
C ASP A 564 -17.81 20.01 -10.16
N GLU A 565 -17.89 18.79 -9.63
CA GLU A 565 -16.94 17.74 -9.94
C GLU A 565 -17.05 17.34 -11.42
N ASN A 566 -15.93 17.41 -12.14
CA ASN A 566 -15.91 17.23 -13.59
C ASN A 566 -14.95 16.12 -14.04
N ARG A 567 -14.28 15.42 -13.13
CA ARG A 567 -13.44 14.27 -13.46
C ARG A 567 -14.31 13.05 -13.74
N THR A 568 -14.13 12.44 -14.90
CA THR A 568 -14.93 11.27 -15.31
C THR A 568 -14.75 10.07 -14.38
N ALA A 569 -13.55 9.90 -13.78
CA ALA A 569 -13.31 8.85 -12.79
C ALA A 569 -14.18 9.00 -11.52
N TYR A 570 -14.69 10.21 -11.24
CA TYR A 570 -15.46 10.51 -10.04
C TYR A 570 -16.97 10.50 -10.28
N GLN A 571 -17.49 9.93 -11.37
CA GLN A 571 -18.94 9.89 -11.64
C GLN A 571 -19.74 9.34 -10.44
N PRO A 572 -20.81 10.03 -10.00
CA PRO A 572 -21.50 9.68 -8.79
C PRO A 572 -22.40 8.47 -9.03
N THR A 573 -22.53 7.63 -8.02
CA THR A 573 -23.48 6.50 -8.04
C THR A 573 -24.69 6.87 -7.20
N LEU A 574 -25.78 7.29 -7.84
CA LEU A 574 -27.03 7.66 -7.15
C LEU A 574 -27.83 6.43 -6.72
N TRP A 575 -28.66 6.61 -5.68
CA TRP A 575 -29.73 5.69 -5.35
C TRP A 575 -30.94 5.88 -6.26
N HIS A 576 -31.65 4.79 -6.46
CA HIS A 576 -32.96 4.76 -7.10
C HIS A 576 -33.97 4.26 -6.10
N SER A 577 -35.15 4.89 -6.06
CA SER A 577 -36.19 4.52 -5.10
C SER A 577 -36.74 3.13 -5.39
N PRO A 578 -36.92 2.26 -4.37
CA PRO A 578 -37.67 1.02 -4.50
C PRO A 578 -39.17 1.32 -4.68
N ASP A 579 -39.92 0.36 -5.24
CA ASP A 579 -41.39 0.43 -5.26
C ASP A 579 -41.94 0.24 -3.84
N ASN A 580 -43.01 0.95 -3.48
CA ASN A 580 -43.80 0.73 -2.25
C ASN A 580 -42.98 0.64 -0.95
N ALA A 581 -42.02 1.56 -0.72
CA ALA A 581 -41.26 1.65 0.53
C ALA A 581 -41.90 2.62 1.53
N GLU A 582 -43.01 2.22 2.14
CA GLU A 582 -43.68 3.03 3.15
C GLU A 582 -42.77 3.34 4.35
N GLY A 583 -42.77 4.60 4.77
CA GLY A 583 -42.03 5.06 5.93
C GLY A 583 -40.52 5.19 5.73
N GLN A 584 -40.00 5.05 4.50
CA GLN A 584 -38.60 5.30 4.15
C GLN A 584 -38.41 6.74 3.63
N GLU A 585 -37.29 7.38 3.97
CA GLU A 585 -36.91 8.71 3.47
C GLU A 585 -35.59 8.62 2.67
N LEU A 586 -35.59 9.09 1.43
CA LEU A 586 -34.42 9.18 0.55
C LEU A 586 -34.20 10.63 0.15
N LEU A 587 -33.06 11.20 0.55
CA LEU A 587 -32.63 12.55 0.16
C LEU A 587 -31.31 12.46 -0.60
N GLN A 588 -31.29 12.95 -1.84
CA GLN A 588 -30.08 13.10 -2.64
C GLN A 588 -29.91 14.58 -2.99
N VAL A 589 -29.00 15.27 -2.32
CA VAL A 589 -28.91 16.74 -2.34
C VAL A 589 -27.60 17.18 -2.98
N TRP A 590 -27.70 18.00 -4.02
CA TRP A 590 -26.58 18.61 -4.72
C TRP A 590 -26.10 19.87 -4.01
N PHE A 591 -24.80 19.92 -3.71
CA PHE A 591 -24.14 21.04 -3.05
C PHE A 591 -23.10 21.69 -3.97
N SER A 592 -22.82 22.95 -3.66
CA SER A 592 -21.75 23.71 -4.29
C SER A 592 -20.37 23.11 -4.00
N GLY A 593 -19.55 22.89 -5.03
CA GLY A 593 -18.15 22.45 -4.86
C GLY A 593 -17.77 21.21 -5.67
N VAL A 594 -16.48 20.88 -5.62
CA VAL A 594 -15.92 19.62 -6.14
C VAL A 594 -15.95 18.52 -5.07
N HIS A 595 -15.49 17.31 -5.38
CA HIS A 595 -15.60 16.13 -4.50
C HIS A 595 -15.17 16.37 -3.03
N THR A 596 -14.03 17.03 -2.81
CA THR A 596 -13.48 17.34 -1.47
C THR A 596 -14.21 18.48 -0.76
N ASP A 597 -14.91 19.34 -1.49
CA ASP A 597 -15.73 20.40 -0.90
C ASP A 597 -17.01 19.84 -0.27
N ILE A 598 -17.38 18.59 -0.56
CA ILE A 598 -18.55 17.92 0.01
C ILE A 598 -18.13 16.93 1.09
N GLY A 599 -17.10 16.11 0.80
CA GLY A 599 -16.61 15.11 1.75
C GLY A 599 -15.61 15.62 2.79
N GLY A 600 -15.08 16.83 2.63
CA GLY A 600 -13.96 17.34 3.45
C GLY A 600 -12.60 16.78 3.01
N GLY A 601 -11.54 17.13 3.74
CA GLY A 601 -10.17 16.73 3.40
C GLY A 601 -9.39 17.73 2.54
N GLY A 602 -10.02 18.82 2.10
CA GLY A 602 -9.36 19.91 1.38
C GLY A 602 -8.92 21.05 2.31
N ASN A 603 -7.96 21.86 1.84
CA ASN A 603 -7.39 23.01 2.55
C ASN A 603 -8.44 23.96 3.14
N ASP A 604 -9.53 24.19 2.41
CA ASP A 604 -10.63 25.05 2.85
C ASP A 604 -11.86 24.21 3.22
N PRO A 605 -12.18 24.06 4.51
CA PRO A 605 -13.29 23.21 4.94
C PRO A 605 -14.65 23.90 4.82
N ARG A 606 -14.73 25.19 4.43
CA ARG A 606 -15.98 25.97 4.56
C ARG A 606 -17.15 25.41 3.76
N LEU A 607 -16.93 24.94 2.53
CA LEU A 607 -17.98 24.29 1.75
C LEU A 607 -18.36 22.93 2.35
N SER A 608 -17.35 22.17 2.82
CA SER A 608 -17.60 20.88 3.44
C SER A 608 -18.32 20.99 4.78
N ASN A 609 -18.18 22.12 5.49
CA ASN A 609 -18.94 22.43 6.71
C ASN A 609 -20.45 22.50 6.42
N ILE A 610 -20.86 22.97 5.23
CA ILE A 610 -22.27 23.02 4.83
C ILE A 610 -22.83 21.61 4.73
N ALA A 611 -22.15 20.74 3.98
CA ALA A 611 -22.56 19.34 3.83
C ALA A 611 -22.48 18.55 5.16
N LEU A 612 -21.60 18.94 6.08
CA LEU A 612 -21.54 18.37 7.43
C LEU A 612 -22.72 18.82 8.29
N ALA A 613 -23.03 20.12 8.31
CA ALA A 613 -24.16 20.69 9.03
C ALA A 613 -25.47 20.06 8.57
N TRP A 614 -25.65 19.93 7.26
CA TRP A 614 -26.80 19.27 6.67
C TRP A 614 -26.92 17.82 7.16
N MET A 615 -25.85 17.02 7.06
CA MET A 615 -25.89 15.61 7.47
C MET A 615 -26.19 15.46 8.97
N VAL A 616 -25.55 16.26 9.83
CA VAL A 616 -25.80 16.24 11.28
C VAL A 616 -27.25 16.61 11.57
N ALA A 617 -27.80 17.65 10.93
CA ALA A 617 -29.18 18.05 11.11
C ALA A 617 -30.18 16.96 10.65
N GLN A 618 -29.89 16.23 9.57
CA GLN A 618 -30.73 15.09 9.17
C GLN A 618 -30.68 13.94 10.19
N CYS A 619 -29.52 13.72 10.82
CA CYS A 619 -29.34 12.68 11.84
C CYS A 619 -29.97 13.03 13.20
N THR A 620 -30.20 14.32 13.48
CA THR A 620 -30.81 14.79 14.74
C THR A 620 -32.30 15.15 14.61
N LYS A 621 -32.82 15.29 13.39
CA LYS A 621 -34.20 15.75 13.09
C LYS A 621 -35.29 15.03 13.91
N TYR A 622 -35.10 13.74 14.18
CA TYR A 622 -36.00 12.90 14.97
C TYR A 622 -35.27 12.23 16.14
N ASN A 623 -34.21 12.86 16.66
CA ASN A 623 -33.36 12.37 17.75
C ASN A 623 -32.74 10.98 17.48
N GLN A 624 -32.45 10.64 16.22
CA GLN A 624 -31.89 9.33 15.88
C GLN A 624 -30.44 9.17 16.34
N LEU A 625 -29.68 10.27 16.39
CA LEU A 625 -28.31 10.32 16.91
C LEU A 625 -28.09 11.59 17.73
N SER A 626 -27.26 11.48 18.77
CA SER A 626 -26.83 12.61 19.60
C SER A 626 -25.40 13.05 19.27
N PHE A 627 -25.18 14.36 19.15
CA PHE A 627 -23.89 14.95 18.81
C PHE A 627 -23.47 16.02 19.83
N ASP A 628 -22.18 16.06 20.16
CA ASP A 628 -21.51 17.15 20.85
C ASP A 628 -21.13 18.26 19.85
N VAL A 629 -22.15 19.00 19.41
CA VAL A 629 -21.97 20.09 18.44
C VAL A 629 -21.15 21.24 19.05
N GLU A 630 -21.45 21.62 20.28
CA GLU A 630 -20.80 22.78 20.91
C GLU A 630 -19.35 22.48 21.33
N GLY A 631 -19.08 21.31 21.89
CA GLY A 631 -17.74 20.95 22.39
C GLY A 631 -16.76 20.58 21.28
N TYR A 632 -17.24 20.08 20.12
CA TYR A 632 -16.36 19.63 19.05
C TYR A 632 -16.46 20.42 17.74
N LEU A 633 -17.66 20.83 17.31
CA LEU A 633 -17.86 21.48 16.01
C LEU A 633 -17.73 22.99 16.05
N PHE A 634 -17.90 23.64 17.19
CA PHE A 634 -17.77 25.10 17.35
C PHE A 634 -16.44 25.49 17.99
N ASP A 635 -16.01 26.73 17.76
CA ASP A 635 -14.94 27.36 18.55
C ASP A 635 -15.44 27.61 19.99
N ILE A 636 -14.53 27.75 20.96
CA ILE A 636 -14.88 28.08 22.35
C ILE A 636 -14.35 29.48 22.69
N PRO A 637 -15.23 30.48 22.94
CA PRO A 637 -16.69 30.43 22.89
C PRO A 637 -17.23 30.38 21.45
N PRO A 638 -18.45 29.84 21.22
CA PRO A 638 -19.03 29.77 19.89
C PRO A 638 -19.19 31.15 19.27
N ALA A 639 -18.99 31.23 17.95
CA ALA A 639 -19.36 32.44 17.21
C ALA A 639 -20.84 32.79 17.47
N THR A 640 -21.11 34.07 17.65
CA THR A 640 -22.46 34.59 17.88
C THR A 640 -23.35 34.23 16.69
N LEU A 641 -24.61 33.87 16.97
CA LEU A 641 -25.64 33.76 15.94
C LEU A 641 -25.76 35.12 15.25
N GLU A 642 -25.25 35.24 14.02
CA GLU A 642 -25.40 36.45 13.22
C GLU A 642 -26.89 36.63 12.90
N THR A 643 -27.48 37.74 13.36
CA THR A 643 -28.85 38.13 13.00
C THR A 643 -28.94 38.41 11.50
N ASP A 644 -30.12 38.19 10.90
CA ASP A 644 -30.52 38.18 9.47
C ASP A 644 -29.91 39.21 8.48
N ALA A 645 -29.07 40.15 8.90
CA ALA A 645 -28.46 41.18 8.07
C ALA A 645 -27.21 40.74 7.27
N THR A 646 -26.68 39.51 7.43
CA THR A 646 -25.60 39.01 6.54
C THR A 646 -25.55 37.47 6.43
N PRO A 647 -26.47 36.80 5.73
CA PRO A 647 -26.57 35.34 5.82
C PRO A 647 -25.94 34.66 4.61
N LEU A 648 -24.68 34.93 4.28
CA LEU A 648 -23.96 34.07 3.32
C LEU A 648 -23.47 32.83 4.08
N TRP A 649 -23.81 31.64 3.62
CA TRP A 649 -23.00 30.47 3.88
C TRP A 649 -21.56 30.85 3.52
N ALA A 650 -20.58 30.60 4.39
CA ALA A 650 -19.21 31.11 4.21
C ALA A 650 -18.56 30.54 2.92
N THR A 651 -18.84 31.13 1.75
CA THR A 651 -18.47 30.63 0.41
C THR A 651 -17.24 31.35 -0.11
N ALA A 652 -16.13 31.37 0.65
CA ALA A 652 -14.98 32.11 0.16
C ALA A 652 -14.18 31.31 -0.89
N LEU A 653 -14.19 31.86 -2.10
CA LEU A 653 -13.28 31.63 -3.23
C LEU A 653 -13.30 30.21 -3.85
N GLY A 654 -14.16 30.05 -4.86
CA GLY A 654 -14.14 28.91 -5.77
C GLY A 654 -12.84 28.83 -6.58
N LYS A 655 -12.33 27.59 -6.71
CA LYS A 655 -11.01 27.17 -7.23
C LYS A 655 -9.82 27.73 -6.45
N THR A 656 -9.54 27.16 -5.28
CA THR A 656 -8.14 26.97 -4.91
C THR A 656 -7.52 26.00 -5.93
N PRO A 657 -6.41 26.34 -6.61
CA PRO A 657 -5.64 25.35 -7.33
C PRO A 657 -5.06 24.41 -6.27
N THR A 658 -5.76 23.32 -5.96
CA THR A 658 -5.13 22.18 -5.31
C THR A 658 -4.28 21.47 -6.35
N GLY A 659 -3.19 22.13 -6.75
CA GLY A 659 -2.15 21.61 -7.63
C GLY A 659 -1.46 20.45 -6.94
N GLY A 660 -2.12 19.30 -6.91
CA GLY A 660 -1.53 18.00 -6.69
C GLY A 660 -1.40 17.32 -8.05
N PHE A 661 -0.21 16.80 -8.34
CA PHE A 661 0.13 16.02 -9.53
C PHE A 661 -0.92 14.94 -9.90
N THR A 662 -1.65 14.41 -8.91
CA THR A 662 -2.77 13.47 -9.05
C THR A 662 -3.95 14.01 -9.86
N GLN A 663 -4.28 15.29 -9.75
CA GLN A 663 -5.43 15.90 -10.43
C GLN A 663 -5.18 16.09 -11.93
N THR A 664 -3.92 16.35 -12.32
CA THR A 664 -3.50 16.48 -13.71
C THR A 664 -3.42 15.11 -14.38
N LEU A 665 -2.90 14.08 -13.70
CA LEU A 665 -2.80 12.74 -14.28
C LEU A 665 -4.18 12.10 -14.53
N GLU A 666 -5.11 12.21 -13.58
CA GLU A 666 -6.45 11.59 -13.67
C GLU A 666 -7.36 12.29 -14.69
N SER A 667 -7.23 13.61 -14.86
CA SER A 667 -7.98 14.37 -15.88
C SER A 667 -7.44 14.15 -17.30
N VAL A 668 -6.13 13.91 -17.44
CA VAL A 668 -5.46 13.62 -18.71
C VAL A 668 -5.74 12.18 -19.18
N LEU A 669 -5.87 11.21 -18.27
CA LEU A 669 -6.11 9.79 -18.62
C LEU A 669 -7.60 9.41 -18.73
N GLY A 670 -8.50 10.07 -17.99
CA GLY A 670 -9.94 9.73 -17.93
C GLY A 670 -10.89 10.71 -18.62
N GLY A 671 -10.40 11.87 -19.07
CA GLY A 671 -11.20 12.96 -19.63
C GLY A 671 -12.06 13.71 -18.60
N THR A 672 -12.67 14.81 -19.03
CA THR A 672 -13.57 15.63 -18.20
C THR A 672 -15.02 15.49 -18.65
N SER A 673 -15.95 15.28 -17.71
CA SER A 673 -17.39 15.24 -17.96
C SER A 673 -18.14 15.97 -16.83
N LYS A 674 -19.02 16.90 -17.19
CA LYS A 674 -19.87 17.60 -16.21
C LYS A 674 -20.83 16.62 -15.54
N ARG A 675 -21.20 16.89 -14.27
CA ARG A 675 -22.34 16.21 -13.63
C ARG A 675 -23.62 16.46 -14.41
N THR A 676 -24.50 15.47 -14.42
CA THR A 676 -25.79 15.53 -15.11
C THR A 676 -26.92 15.10 -14.15
N PRO A 677 -27.29 15.95 -13.18
CA PRO A 677 -28.40 15.67 -12.28
C PRO A 677 -29.65 15.22 -13.06
N LEU A 678 -30.40 14.28 -12.48
CA LEU A 678 -31.58 13.64 -13.08
C LEU A 678 -31.31 12.84 -14.37
N ALA A 679 -30.06 12.69 -14.82
CA ALA A 679 -29.70 11.94 -16.03
C ALA A 679 -29.07 10.57 -15.73
N TYR A 680 -28.71 10.30 -14.46
CA TYR A 680 -28.08 9.05 -14.04
C TYR A 680 -29.09 7.91 -14.09
N LYS A 681 -28.87 6.93 -14.97
CA LYS A 681 -29.78 5.79 -15.18
C LYS A 681 -29.27 4.53 -14.47
N GLN A 682 -30.20 3.71 -14.00
CA GLN A 682 -29.91 2.35 -13.55
C GLN A 682 -29.44 1.47 -14.73
N PRO A 683 -28.38 0.66 -14.57
CA PRO A 683 -28.03 -0.36 -15.56
C PRO A 683 -29.12 -1.44 -15.66
N GLY A 684 -29.77 -1.56 -16.83
CA GLY A 684 -30.54 -2.77 -17.21
C GLY A 684 -31.97 -2.92 -16.64
N SER A 685 -32.64 -1.85 -16.20
CA SER A 685 -34.00 -1.94 -15.61
C SER A 685 -34.94 -0.80 -16.06
N THR A 686 -36.21 -0.86 -15.62
CA THR A 686 -37.20 0.23 -15.71
C THR A 686 -36.71 1.49 -14.98
N PRO A 687 -36.89 2.70 -15.55
CA PRO A 687 -36.52 3.96 -14.91
C PRO A 687 -37.19 4.11 -13.54
N ARG A 688 -36.41 4.48 -12.52
CA ARG A 688 -36.87 4.73 -11.14
C ARG A 688 -36.45 6.14 -10.73
N PRO A 689 -37.26 6.86 -9.93
CA PRO A 689 -36.90 8.20 -9.51
C PRO A 689 -35.72 8.20 -8.54
N THR A 690 -34.89 9.22 -8.65
CA THR A 690 -33.74 9.50 -7.77
C THR A 690 -34.08 10.56 -6.71
N TYR A 691 -35.16 11.33 -6.86
CA TYR A 691 -35.58 12.39 -5.92
C TYR A 691 -34.44 13.37 -5.57
N GLU A 692 -33.71 13.79 -6.60
CA GLU A 692 -32.61 14.74 -6.45
C GLU A 692 -33.13 16.15 -6.13
N MET A 693 -32.46 16.82 -5.20
CA MET A 693 -32.72 18.20 -4.79
C MET A 693 -31.43 19.02 -4.85
N ILE A 694 -31.53 20.34 -4.80
CA ILE A 694 -30.37 21.24 -4.73
C ILE A 694 -30.37 22.01 -3.42
N HIS A 695 -29.21 22.14 -2.79
CA HIS A 695 -29.11 22.81 -1.50
C HIS A 695 -29.29 24.33 -1.61
N VAL A 696 -29.98 24.95 -0.64
CA VAL A 696 -30.26 26.40 -0.61
C VAL A 696 -29.00 27.27 -0.64
N SER A 697 -27.85 26.74 -0.21
CA SER A 697 -26.56 27.44 -0.28
C SER A 697 -26.09 27.75 -1.70
N ILE A 698 -26.74 27.22 -2.73
CA ILE A 698 -26.46 27.56 -4.13
C ILE A 698 -26.71 29.05 -4.44
N LYS A 699 -27.61 29.71 -3.71
CA LYS A 699 -27.92 31.15 -3.85
C LYS A 699 -26.69 32.04 -3.67
N ASP A 700 -25.76 31.60 -2.82
CA ASP A 700 -24.60 32.39 -2.43
C ASP A 700 -23.48 32.36 -3.49
N ARG A 701 -23.69 31.65 -4.62
CA ARG A 701 -22.77 31.62 -5.78
C ARG A 701 -22.74 32.90 -6.62
N GLY A 702 -23.73 33.78 -6.47
CA GLY A 702 -23.84 34.98 -7.32
C GLY A 702 -23.86 34.63 -8.82
N LEU A 703 -24.75 33.73 -9.26
CA LEU A 703 -24.81 33.27 -10.66
C LEU A 703 -25.05 34.40 -11.68
N SER A 704 -25.50 35.57 -11.23
CA SER A 704 -25.47 36.83 -11.98
C SER A 704 -24.63 37.86 -11.24
N SER A 705 -23.77 38.58 -11.96
CA SER A 705 -22.78 39.53 -11.43
C SER A 705 -23.36 40.82 -10.82
N ALA A 706 -24.61 40.80 -10.36
CA ALA A 706 -25.38 42.00 -10.02
C ALA A 706 -25.51 42.27 -8.50
N ILE A 707 -25.05 41.37 -7.62
CA ILE A 707 -25.18 41.54 -6.16
C ILE A 707 -23.81 41.91 -5.55
N SER A 708 -23.71 43.15 -5.06
CA SER A 708 -22.57 43.66 -4.28
C SER A 708 -22.27 42.75 -3.09
N GLY A 709 -21.05 42.18 -3.02
CA GLY A 709 -20.60 41.30 -1.94
C GLY A 709 -20.67 39.79 -2.23
N THR A 710 -21.21 39.38 -3.39
CA THR A 710 -21.21 37.97 -3.81
C THR A 710 -19.95 37.60 -4.61
N VAL A 711 -19.39 36.41 -4.37
CA VAL A 711 -18.27 35.88 -5.15
C VAL A 711 -18.85 35.25 -6.43
N SER A 712 -18.51 35.81 -7.60
CA SER A 712 -18.90 35.21 -8.88
C SER A 712 -18.26 33.83 -9.04
N TRP A 713 -19.06 32.78 -8.86
CA TRP A 713 -18.65 31.39 -9.02
C TRP A 713 -19.49 30.70 -10.11
N PRO A 714 -18.97 30.63 -11.36
CA PRO A 714 -19.70 30.03 -12.46
C PRO A 714 -19.81 28.51 -12.29
N CYS A 715 -21.04 27.99 -12.37
CA CYS A 715 -21.34 26.56 -12.40
C CYS A 715 -21.56 26.09 -13.83
N GLY A 716 -20.95 24.98 -14.22
CA GLY A 716 -21.16 24.41 -15.56
C GLY A 716 -22.50 23.67 -15.75
N VAL A 717 -23.25 23.46 -14.67
CA VAL A 717 -24.43 22.57 -14.58
C VAL A 717 -25.72 23.35 -14.32
N VAL A 718 -25.70 24.38 -13.47
CA VAL A 718 -26.88 25.20 -13.12
C VAL A 718 -26.95 26.43 -14.02
N GLY A 719 -28.13 26.70 -14.57
CA GLY A 719 -28.42 27.83 -15.45
C GLY A 719 -28.94 29.06 -14.70
N ALA A 720 -30.13 28.96 -14.09
CA ALA A 720 -30.76 30.10 -13.40
C ALA A 720 -31.71 29.67 -12.28
N GLN A 721 -32.00 30.59 -11.37
CA GLN A 721 -33.06 30.43 -10.38
C GLN A 721 -34.41 30.90 -10.95
N LYS A 722 -35.46 30.10 -10.78
CA LYS A 722 -36.84 30.51 -11.06
C LYS A 722 -37.50 31.13 -9.83
N LYS A 723 -38.52 31.96 -10.05
CA LYS A 723 -39.29 32.62 -8.98
C LYS A 723 -40.01 31.66 -8.02
N SER A 724 -40.18 30.39 -8.42
CA SER A 724 -40.84 29.30 -7.68
C SER A 724 -39.93 28.56 -6.68
N GLY A 725 -38.64 28.92 -6.57
CA GLY A 725 -37.67 28.17 -5.77
C GLY A 725 -37.07 26.94 -6.49
N GLU A 726 -37.39 26.78 -7.77
CA GLU A 726 -36.78 25.78 -8.65
C GLU A 726 -35.51 26.33 -9.31
N TRP A 727 -34.54 25.45 -9.58
CA TRP A 727 -33.30 25.76 -10.25
C TRP A 727 -33.26 25.08 -11.61
N SER A 728 -33.13 25.87 -12.69
CA SER A 728 -32.96 25.32 -14.04
C SER A 728 -31.51 24.87 -14.24
N LEU A 729 -31.35 23.70 -14.84
CA LEU A 729 -30.07 23.16 -15.28
C LEU A 729 -29.78 23.59 -16.72
N VAL A 730 -28.50 23.59 -17.10
CA VAL A 730 -28.04 23.95 -18.45
C VAL A 730 -28.62 23.01 -19.52
N ASP A 731 -28.97 21.78 -19.16
CA ASP A 731 -29.59 20.79 -20.04
C ASP A 731 -31.13 20.89 -20.10
N GLY A 732 -31.72 21.90 -19.44
CA GLY A 732 -33.16 22.18 -19.46
C GLY A 732 -33.98 21.45 -18.40
N LYS A 733 -33.37 20.58 -17.56
CA LYS A 733 -34.07 19.97 -16.42
C LYS A 733 -34.13 20.91 -15.21
N GLU A 734 -34.86 20.50 -14.18
CA GLU A 734 -35.17 21.36 -13.02
C GLU A 734 -34.99 20.60 -11.71
N LEU A 735 -34.30 21.21 -10.75
CA LEU A 735 -34.16 20.70 -9.39
C LEU A 735 -34.94 21.57 -8.41
N VAL A 736 -35.56 20.94 -7.44
CA VAL A 736 -36.24 21.61 -6.32
C VAL A 736 -35.22 21.92 -5.23
N GLU A 737 -35.31 23.13 -4.67
CA GLU A 737 -34.47 23.56 -3.57
C GLU A 737 -34.85 22.89 -2.24
N THR A 738 -33.86 22.59 -1.40
CA THR A 738 -34.09 22.08 -0.04
C THR A 738 -34.53 23.19 0.92
N VAL A 739 -35.43 22.86 1.85
CA VAL A 739 -35.71 23.71 3.02
C VAL A 739 -34.68 23.39 4.11
N PRO A 740 -33.89 24.36 4.59
CA PRO A 740 -32.89 24.12 5.62
C PRO A 740 -33.55 23.77 6.96
N LEU A 741 -33.00 22.80 7.68
CA LEU A 741 -33.48 22.42 9.02
C LEU A 741 -33.03 23.43 10.08
N GLU A 742 -33.75 23.54 11.20
CA GLU A 742 -33.37 24.44 12.30
C GLU A 742 -31.95 24.16 12.82
N GLY A 743 -31.58 22.89 13.00
CA GLY A 743 -30.22 22.50 13.42
C GLY A 743 -29.15 22.88 12.38
N GLU A 744 -29.49 22.84 11.10
CA GLU A 744 -28.62 23.27 10.03
C GLU A 744 -28.41 24.80 10.03
N VAL A 745 -29.49 25.57 10.22
CA VAL A 745 -29.43 27.03 10.40
C VAL A 745 -28.64 27.39 11.66
N PHE A 746 -28.80 26.65 12.74
CA PHE A 746 -28.05 26.85 13.98
C PHE A 746 -26.55 26.64 13.80
N MET A 747 -26.12 25.71 12.94
CA MET A 747 -24.70 25.47 12.65
C MET A 747 -24.11 26.40 11.59
N LYS A 748 -24.95 27.14 10.85
CA LYS A 748 -24.54 28.02 9.76
C LYS A 748 -23.51 29.05 10.23
N GLY A 749 -22.33 29.03 9.62
CA GLY A 749 -21.23 29.97 9.93
C GLY A 749 -20.51 29.72 11.27
N ARG A 750 -21.00 28.80 12.11
CA ARG A 750 -20.48 28.56 13.47
C ARG A 750 -19.55 27.35 13.57
N ILE A 751 -19.55 26.48 12.55
CA ILE A 751 -18.63 25.35 12.48
C ILE A 751 -17.18 25.86 12.34
N ARG A 752 -16.33 25.51 13.30
CA ARG A 752 -14.93 25.90 13.36
C ARG A 752 -14.13 25.47 12.15
N LYS A 753 -13.06 26.22 11.85
CA LYS A 753 -12.03 25.81 10.89
C LYS A 753 -11.02 24.94 11.61
N VAL A 754 -10.85 23.69 11.18
CA VAL A 754 -9.86 22.80 11.79
C VAL A 754 -8.46 23.28 11.38
N HIS A 755 -7.70 23.82 12.33
CA HIS A 755 -6.34 24.30 12.12
C HIS A 755 -5.35 23.32 12.77
N VAL A 756 -4.62 22.54 11.97
CA VAL A 756 -3.68 21.51 12.46
C VAL A 756 -2.54 22.13 13.31
N ASN A 757 -2.22 23.41 13.09
CA ASN A 757 -1.08 24.11 13.70
C ASN A 757 -1.45 25.36 14.51
N LYS A 758 -2.69 25.49 14.98
CA LYS A 758 -3.07 26.58 15.90
C LYS A 758 -3.57 25.98 17.20
N VAL A 759 -3.09 26.53 18.32
CA VAL A 759 -3.60 26.22 19.65
C VAL A 759 -5.06 26.68 19.69
N ASP A 760 -5.96 25.76 20.07
CA ASP A 760 -7.38 26.02 20.33
C ASP A 760 -7.51 26.99 21.54
#